data_AF-A0A8S2PQA6-F1
#
_entry.id   AF-A0A8S2PQA6-F1
#
_cell.length_a   1.000
_cell.length_b   1.000
_cell.length_c   1.000
_cell.angle_alpha   90.00
_cell.angle_beta   90.00
_cell.angle_gamma   90.00
#
_symmetry.space_group_name_H-M   'P 1'
#
loop_
_entity.id
_entity.type
_entity.pdbx_description
1 polymer ?
#
loop_
_entity_poly.entity_id
_entity_poly.type
_entity_poly.pdbx_seq_one_letter_code
_entity_poly.pdbx_strand_id
1 'polypeptide(L)'
;MVANDCEEAISIRAEIYIEKIIKRYSTFVVKHSWCFLLLGFSICIVLGLSSVILHDLPDFNDPTKGFVPRGKNTLTSRLFVLEKIKAKLDQQLATAKIINQGKESLSKSSPAFTNQINGKYQEDDDDFEDDDSLNQKDLEEDLRANPYGCAFQSLSQNQCLNNLEVYELLNNGTDFLKTSKVIQSQLYKPNEHMCTSIDLNRHYEVYFETSDSLATNLLDIDNLLSLCKKQYELVELFQLHATCHYTLPEMVAYFSNKSDCRQLTASDIPIFIDRIQRCHSLYDTGLMRFAGLKRYRAAPIDLFQYDTCFRFNFSFLTLEYLLDKTFLSTNETRYTAMWFLKPTKPIISANGSEIHTSNTAHDLFIEHFYQNSKFDDGRTKISALNFMDIRIPSAMKQIRADMFFVILAISLIVGVTVIYLRSITVALMTNICVGLSFACAYFSYKIIFGIDLFPYINLMATFILIGISCDNVFVIFDAWYSEKLDIYNEARLNKRKIEFYGKLTTKQEKQYKRDWDYTASIVSQRLTLKDDVEQHNKDETGEEKHFDSIKNTDLIRMMKVNEQQMIQMMIGVLRHAAASVFVTSFTTSAAFFTNMISRIAYVQLFGLFMGCCILFNFLMTVTMIVSFVIVYEKICEPLSARFGLFNHFPAIFDTIMISLTRVNHAIFTVYIPRIIIKFRYFFITFFLILGILGLLIVFYHPKLTPPKSRRYQFFQLNHPFERFEYQMRDEFLSYINEDKENITNPLLIFIFGVEDIDLVHPFNPDQQKTVDNENIVFNKKIDFYDPLTLRWLDTFLKDLNRSELFTNVQNTYSQWLTIGRLLRGFIKKDLSSNSTYDEDEFFVPSTRNE
;
A
#
# COMPACT_ATOMS: atom_id res chain seq x y z
N MET A 1 15.51 39.94 39.63
CA MET A 1 16.72 39.54 40.40
C MET A 1 16.47 38.25 41.15
N VAL A 2 15.64 38.22 42.21
CA VAL A 2 15.42 36.99 43.01
C VAL A 2 14.96 35.76 42.20
N ALA A 3 14.16 35.90 41.14
CA ALA A 3 13.78 34.78 40.27
C ALA A 3 14.95 34.25 39.41
N ASN A 4 15.79 35.15 38.86
CA ASN A 4 16.97 34.78 38.07
C ASN A 4 18.06 34.17 38.96
N ASP A 5 18.27 34.71 40.16
CA ASP A 5 19.24 34.18 41.14
C ASP A 5 18.83 32.77 41.62
N CYS A 6 17.52 32.50 41.68
CA CYS A 6 17.00 31.18 42.03
C CYS A 6 17.11 30.18 40.86
N GLU A 7 16.91 30.61 39.62
CA GLU A 7 17.10 29.81 38.41
C GLU A 7 18.59 29.44 38.23
N GLU A 8 19.49 30.38 38.46
CA GLU A 8 20.94 30.20 38.41
C GLU A 8 21.42 29.28 39.54
N ALA A 9 20.90 29.44 40.77
CA ALA A 9 21.21 28.54 41.88
C ALA A 9 20.68 27.10 41.67
N ILE A 10 19.51 26.94 41.03
CA ILE A 10 18.96 25.62 40.65
C ILE A 10 19.82 24.99 39.55
N SER A 11 20.23 25.77 38.55
CA SER A 11 21.11 25.33 37.46
C SER A 11 22.46 24.83 37.99
N ILE A 12 23.13 25.62 38.84
CA ILE A 12 24.42 25.25 39.45
C ILE A 12 24.28 23.99 40.32
N ARG A 13 23.20 23.87 41.09
CA ARG A 13 22.96 22.69 41.93
C ARG A 13 22.68 21.44 41.08
N ALA A 14 21.99 21.59 39.95
CA ALA A 14 21.76 20.51 39.00
C ALA A 14 23.07 20.05 38.32
N GLU A 15 23.93 20.99 37.89
CA GLU A 15 25.24 20.68 37.31
C GLU A 15 26.13 19.89 38.27
N ILE A 16 26.23 20.32 39.54
CA ILE A 16 27.02 19.61 40.56
C ILE A 16 26.49 18.19 40.78
N TYR A 17 25.16 18.00 40.75
CA TYR A 17 24.56 16.69 40.93
C TYR A 17 24.81 15.77 39.73
N ILE A 18 24.66 16.30 38.52
CA ILE A 18 24.96 15.61 37.26
C ILE A 18 26.43 15.20 37.23
N GLU A 19 27.36 16.08 37.59
CA GLU A 19 28.79 15.79 37.62
C GLU A 19 29.12 14.65 38.60
N LYS A 20 28.46 14.62 39.76
CA LYS A 20 28.58 13.52 40.73
C LYS A 20 28.08 12.19 40.16
N ILE A 21 26.96 12.20 39.43
CA ILE A 21 26.41 11.02 38.76
C ILE A 21 27.35 10.54 37.67
N ILE A 22 27.80 11.43 36.78
CA ILE A 22 28.74 11.13 35.70
C ILE A 22 30.00 10.49 36.29
N LYS A 23 30.60 11.10 37.32
CA LYS A 23 31.80 10.56 37.96
C LYS A 23 31.59 9.16 38.54
N ARG A 24 30.45 8.90 39.19
CA ARG A 24 30.10 7.57 39.72
C ARG A 24 29.90 6.56 38.59
N TYR A 25 29.14 6.93 37.56
CA TYR A 25 28.89 6.09 36.41
C TYR A 25 30.18 5.76 35.65
N SER A 26 31.01 6.75 35.32
CA SER A 26 32.31 6.56 34.66
C SER A 26 33.23 5.67 35.46
N THR A 27 33.30 5.85 36.80
CA THR A 27 34.10 4.97 37.67
C THR A 27 33.59 3.53 37.64
N PHE A 28 32.28 3.34 37.64
CA PHE A 28 31.66 2.02 37.60
C PHE A 28 31.88 1.32 36.25
N VAL A 29 31.65 2.03 35.13
CA VAL A 29 31.83 1.53 33.77
C VAL A 29 33.28 1.14 33.51
N VAL A 30 34.27 1.92 33.97
CA VAL A 30 35.68 1.60 33.75
C VAL A 30 36.14 0.39 34.57
N LYS A 31 35.63 0.22 35.79
CA LYS A 31 35.96 -0.91 36.67
C LYS A 31 35.30 -2.22 36.25
N HIS A 32 34.04 -2.17 35.84
CA HIS A 32 33.21 -3.36 35.58
C HIS A 32 32.71 -3.44 34.13
N SER A 33 33.53 -3.00 33.16
CA SER A 33 33.16 -2.89 31.74
C SER A 33 32.64 -4.21 31.14
N TRP A 34 33.30 -5.33 31.46
CA TRP A 34 32.91 -6.66 31.00
C TRP A 34 31.58 -7.14 31.58
N CYS A 35 31.35 -6.91 32.88
CA CYS A 35 30.10 -7.28 33.53
C CYS A 35 28.93 -6.54 32.89
N PHE A 36 29.11 -5.24 32.61
CA PHE A 36 28.05 -4.42 32.03
C PHE A 36 27.73 -4.81 30.58
N LEU A 37 28.76 -5.10 29.78
CA LEU A 37 28.58 -5.65 28.43
C LEU A 37 27.83 -6.98 28.46
N LEU A 38 28.31 -7.96 29.22
CA LEU A 38 27.71 -9.29 29.28
C LEU A 38 26.27 -9.24 29.80
N LEU A 39 26.02 -8.46 30.85
CA LEU A 39 24.67 -8.28 31.40
C LEU A 39 23.74 -7.61 30.39
N GLY A 40 24.18 -6.54 29.72
CA GLY A 40 23.42 -5.87 28.66
C GLY A 40 23.09 -6.83 27.52
N PHE A 41 24.08 -7.60 27.05
CA PHE A 41 23.91 -8.64 26.04
C PHE A 41 22.88 -9.68 26.45
N SER A 42 23.02 -10.25 27.65
CA SER A 42 22.11 -11.29 28.16
C SER A 42 20.67 -10.78 28.27
N ILE A 43 20.47 -9.57 28.81
CA ILE A 43 19.13 -8.96 28.92
C ILE A 43 18.51 -8.79 27.53
N CYS A 44 19.24 -8.20 26.58
CA CYS A 44 18.69 -7.95 25.24
C CYS A 44 18.38 -9.24 24.48
N ILE A 45 19.22 -10.26 24.61
CA ILE A 45 19.00 -11.57 23.98
C ILE A 45 17.77 -12.26 24.59
N VAL A 46 17.60 -12.22 25.92
CA VAL A 46 16.43 -12.79 26.59
C VAL A 46 15.14 -12.09 26.13
N LEU A 47 15.15 -10.75 26.07
CA LEU A 47 14.01 -9.98 25.57
C LEU A 47 13.72 -10.34 24.10
N GLY A 48 14.74 -10.34 23.24
CA GLY A 48 14.59 -10.71 21.83
C GLY A 48 14.06 -12.14 21.62
N LEU A 49 14.64 -13.13 22.28
CA LEU A 49 14.20 -14.53 22.16
C LEU A 49 12.77 -14.72 22.67
N SER A 50 12.40 -14.07 23.79
CA SER A 50 11.03 -14.16 24.31
C SER A 50 10.00 -13.68 23.29
N SER A 51 10.31 -12.63 22.51
CA SER A 51 9.41 -12.11 21.49
C SER A 51 9.20 -13.04 20.28
N VAL A 52 10.22 -13.81 19.90
CA VAL A 52 10.16 -14.76 18.76
C VAL A 52 9.53 -16.09 19.17
N ILE A 53 9.70 -16.50 20.44
CA ILE A 53 9.14 -17.77 20.93
C ILE A 53 7.65 -17.62 21.25
N LEU A 54 7.21 -16.47 21.77
CA LEU A 54 5.82 -16.26 22.20
C LEU A 54 4.87 -15.87 21.06
N HIS A 55 5.39 -15.30 19.97
CA HIS A 55 4.58 -14.81 18.85
C HIS A 55 5.11 -15.29 17.51
N ASP A 56 4.19 -15.57 16.59
CA ASP A 56 4.53 -15.90 15.21
C ASP A 56 5.22 -14.73 14.49
N LEU A 57 6.06 -15.08 13.52
CA LEU A 57 6.69 -14.11 12.64
C LEU A 57 5.64 -13.34 11.84
N PRO A 58 5.87 -12.05 11.58
CA PRO A 58 4.90 -11.21 10.89
C PRO A 58 4.67 -11.66 9.45
N ASP A 59 3.41 -11.71 9.04
CA ASP A 59 3.00 -11.98 7.67
C ASP A 59 2.81 -10.67 6.88
N PHE A 60 3.28 -10.65 5.64
CA PHE A 60 3.22 -9.50 4.72
C PHE A 60 2.39 -9.77 3.47
N ASN A 61 1.50 -10.78 3.48
CA ASN A 61 0.70 -11.15 2.32
C ASN A 61 -0.21 -10.03 1.78
N ASP A 62 -0.69 -9.13 2.64
CA ASP A 62 -1.48 -7.96 2.24
C ASP A 62 -0.85 -6.65 2.76
N PRO A 63 -0.22 -5.86 1.87
CA PRO A 63 0.42 -4.59 2.23
C PRO A 63 -0.59 -3.50 2.59
N THR A 64 -1.87 -3.64 2.22
CA THR A 64 -2.89 -2.61 2.44
C THR A 64 -3.52 -2.68 3.84
N LYS A 65 -3.23 -3.73 4.61
CA LYS A 65 -3.68 -3.87 6.00
C LYS A 65 -3.19 -2.69 6.84
N GLY A 66 -4.13 -1.98 7.46
CA GLY A 66 -3.85 -0.84 8.35
C GLY A 66 -3.80 0.54 7.69
N PHE A 67 -3.99 0.63 6.37
CA PHE A 67 -4.09 1.93 5.65
C PHE A 67 -5.41 2.67 5.88
N VAL A 68 -6.44 1.96 6.35
CA VAL A 68 -7.76 2.55 6.54
C VAL A 68 -7.77 3.43 7.80
N PRO A 69 -8.16 4.72 7.71
CA PRO A 69 -8.22 5.61 8.86
C PRO A 69 -9.36 5.21 9.79
N ARG A 70 -9.06 4.78 11.02
CA ARG A 70 -10.07 4.32 11.99
C ARG A 70 -10.28 5.35 13.10
N GLY A 71 -11.47 5.33 13.72
CA GLY A 71 -11.84 6.25 14.79
C GLY A 71 -13.35 6.49 14.87
N LYS A 72 -13.80 7.19 15.92
CA LYS A 72 -15.21 7.58 16.07
C LYS A 72 -15.60 8.64 15.03
N ASN A 73 -16.83 8.55 14.51
CA ASN A 73 -17.43 9.47 13.55
C ASN A 73 -16.62 9.62 12.24
N THR A 74 -15.93 8.57 11.81
CA THR A 74 -15.22 8.57 10.53
C THR A 74 -16.07 7.92 9.45
N LEU A 75 -15.83 8.29 8.18
CA LEU A 75 -16.48 7.61 7.05
C LEU A 75 -16.21 6.10 7.07
N THR A 76 -15.01 5.72 7.51
CA THR A 76 -14.62 4.32 7.68
C THR A 76 -15.47 3.57 8.69
N SER A 77 -15.82 4.16 9.84
CA SER A 77 -16.66 3.45 10.80
C SER A 77 -18.05 3.18 10.23
N ARG A 78 -18.60 4.13 9.46
CA ARG A 78 -19.87 3.96 8.74
C ARG A 78 -19.79 2.88 7.66
N LEU A 79 -18.71 2.86 6.88
CA LEU A 79 -18.48 1.85 5.86
C LEU A 79 -18.36 0.44 6.47
N PHE A 80 -17.62 0.31 7.57
CA PHE A 80 -17.49 -0.95 8.30
C PHE A 80 -18.86 -1.46 8.80
N VAL A 81 -19.65 -0.58 9.42
CA VAL A 81 -21.00 -0.93 9.89
C VAL A 81 -21.89 -1.37 8.72
N LEU A 82 -21.84 -0.67 7.58
CA LEU A 82 -22.57 -1.02 6.37
C LEU A 82 -22.18 -2.41 5.85
N GLU A 83 -20.89 -2.72 5.76
CA GLU A 83 -20.39 -4.04 5.35
C GLU A 83 -20.88 -5.15 6.28
N LYS A 84 -20.91 -4.89 7.60
CA LYS A 84 -21.41 -5.85 8.59
C LYS A 84 -22.91 -6.07 8.49
N ILE A 85 -23.68 -5.00 8.27
CA ILE A 85 -25.13 -5.11 8.03
C ILE A 85 -25.39 -5.95 6.79
N LYS A 86 -24.67 -5.68 5.69
CA LYS A 86 -24.78 -6.44 4.45
C LYS A 86 -24.47 -7.93 4.67
N ALA A 87 -23.37 -8.24 5.34
CA ALA A 87 -22.99 -9.63 5.64
C ALA A 87 -24.05 -10.35 6.49
N LYS A 88 -24.63 -9.68 7.51
CA LYS A 88 -25.71 -10.24 8.33
C LYS A 88 -26.97 -10.47 7.50
N LEU A 89 -27.31 -9.54 6.60
CA LEU A 89 -28.45 -9.65 5.70
C LEU A 89 -28.28 -10.81 4.70
N ASP A 90 -27.10 -10.95 4.10
CA ASP A 90 -26.80 -12.04 3.17
C ASP A 90 -26.89 -13.41 3.87
N GLN A 91 -26.43 -13.50 5.12
CA GLN A 91 -26.57 -14.71 5.94
C GLN A 91 -28.04 -15.03 6.25
N GLN A 92 -28.84 -14.02 6.58
CA GLN A 92 -30.29 -14.18 6.81
C GLN A 92 -31.04 -14.57 5.52
N LEU A 93 -30.66 -13.99 4.39
CA LEU A 93 -31.28 -14.30 3.10
C LEU A 93 -30.90 -15.71 2.63
N ALA A 94 -29.66 -16.15 2.87
CA ALA A 94 -29.22 -17.52 2.62
C ALA A 94 -29.98 -18.53 3.49
N THR A 95 -30.15 -18.26 4.79
CA THR A 95 -30.93 -19.12 5.69
C THR A 95 -32.41 -19.14 5.33
N ALA A 96 -33.02 -18.01 4.96
CA ALA A 96 -34.40 -17.95 4.48
C ALA A 96 -34.61 -18.75 3.19
N LYS A 97 -33.67 -18.68 2.23
CA LYS A 97 -33.70 -19.51 1.01
C LYS A 97 -33.62 -21.00 1.32
N ILE A 98 -32.78 -21.41 2.27
CA ILE A 98 -32.69 -22.82 2.72
C ILE A 98 -33.99 -23.28 3.38
N ILE A 99 -34.64 -22.43 4.19
CA ILE A 99 -35.94 -22.74 4.83
C ILE A 99 -37.06 -22.88 3.80
N ASN A 100 -37.09 -22.03 2.77
CA ASN A 100 -38.09 -22.11 1.70
C ASN A 100 -37.88 -23.36 0.82
N GLN A 101 -36.63 -23.73 0.52
CA GLN A 101 -36.30 -25.00 -0.14
C GLN A 101 -36.60 -26.23 0.74
N GLY A 102 -36.50 -26.07 2.08
CA GLY A 102 -36.92 -27.08 3.05
C GLY A 102 -38.44 -27.28 3.12
N LYS A 103 -39.23 -26.21 2.95
CA LYS A 103 -40.71 -26.30 2.93
C LYS A 103 -41.24 -26.96 1.64
N GLU A 104 -40.57 -26.80 0.51
CA GLU A 104 -40.91 -27.52 -0.73
C GLU A 104 -40.57 -29.02 -0.70
N SER A 105 -39.63 -29.44 0.18
CA SER A 105 -39.27 -30.85 0.33
C SER A 105 -40.08 -31.58 1.40
N LEU A 106 -40.68 -30.86 2.36
CA LEU A 106 -41.59 -31.41 3.39
C LEU A 106 -43.07 -31.51 2.96
N SER A 107 -43.47 -30.92 1.83
CA SER A 107 -44.83 -31.07 1.28
C SER A 107 -45.03 -32.31 0.38
N LYS A 108 -43.98 -33.13 0.18
CA LYS A 108 -44.03 -34.32 -0.71
C LYS A 108 -44.19 -35.67 0.00
N SER A 109 -44.49 -35.71 1.30
CA SER A 109 -44.71 -36.98 2.01
C SER A 109 -46.05 -37.08 2.73
N SER A 110 -47.12 -37.42 2.00
CA SER A 110 -48.19 -38.33 2.45
C SER A 110 -49.07 -38.79 1.28
N PRO A 111 -49.69 -39.99 1.35
CA PRO A 111 -50.11 -40.77 0.20
C PRO A 111 -51.52 -40.46 -0.30
N ALA A 112 -51.73 -40.88 -1.55
CA ALA A 112 -52.91 -40.68 -2.39
C ALA A 112 -54.28 -40.96 -1.74
N PHE A 113 -55.24 -40.08 -2.02
CA PHE A 113 -56.63 -40.46 -2.24
C PHE A 113 -57.22 -39.69 -3.43
N THR A 114 -57.87 -40.45 -4.29
CA THR A 114 -58.39 -40.16 -5.63
C THR A 114 -59.54 -39.16 -5.71
N ASN A 115 -59.54 -38.41 -6.83
CA ASN A 115 -60.66 -37.94 -7.65
C ASN A 115 -61.90 -37.31 -6.97
N GLN A 116 -62.11 -36.01 -7.21
CA GLN A 116 -63.20 -35.55 -8.08
C GLN A 116 -63.11 -34.02 -8.30
N ILE A 117 -63.02 -33.66 -9.57
CA ILE A 117 -63.05 -32.30 -10.09
C ILE A 117 -64.51 -31.83 -10.07
N ASN A 118 -64.82 -30.77 -9.30
CA ASN A 118 -65.72 -29.68 -9.69
C ASN A 118 -65.88 -28.66 -8.55
N GLY A 119 -65.64 -27.38 -8.88
CA GLY A 119 -66.41 -26.27 -8.33
C GLY A 119 -65.74 -25.33 -7.32
N LYS A 120 -65.17 -24.24 -7.87
CA LYS A 120 -65.21 -22.84 -7.38
C LYS A 120 -64.88 -22.55 -5.90
N TYR A 121 -63.72 -21.93 -5.70
CA TYR A 121 -63.42 -20.72 -4.90
C TYR A 121 -62.05 -20.25 -5.45
N GLN A 122 -61.93 -19.21 -6.27
CA GLN A 122 -62.12 -17.77 -6.03
C GLN A 122 -61.28 -17.30 -4.84
N GLU A 123 -59.98 -17.12 -5.13
CA GLU A 123 -59.10 -16.22 -4.40
C GLU A 123 -58.95 -14.98 -5.28
N ASP A 124 -59.31 -13.84 -4.68
CA ASP A 124 -59.22 -12.51 -5.25
C ASP A 124 -57.74 -12.11 -5.31
N ASP A 125 -57.18 -12.11 -6.53
CA ASP A 125 -55.98 -11.36 -6.87
C ASP A 125 -56.41 -9.92 -7.14
N ASP A 126 -56.08 -9.00 -6.23
CA ASP A 126 -56.19 -7.56 -6.50
C ASP A 126 -55.04 -7.13 -7.43
N ASP A 127 -55.45 -6.51 -8.52
CA ASP A 127 -54.71 -6.16 -9.72
C ASP A 127 -53.49 -5.23 -9.51
N PHE A 128 -52.37 -5.60 -10.14
CA PHE A 128 -51.57 -4.66 -10.92
C PHE A 128 -51.49 -5.23 -12.34
N GLU A 129 -52.36 -4.72 -13.23
CA GLU A 129 -52.21 -4.86 -14.67
C GLU A 129 -50.94 -4.08 -15.10
N ASP A 130 -49.86 -4.81 -15.37
CA ASP A 130 -48.81 -4.35 -16.27
C ASP A 130 -49.16 -4.83 -17.70
N ASP A 131 -48.93 -3.92 -18.65
CA ASP A 131 -49.34 -3.86 -20.07
C ASP A 131 -48.90 -5.02 -21.00
N ASP A 132 -48.51 -6.19 -20.47
CA ASP A 132 -47.91 -7.29 -21.24
C ASP A 132 -48.94 -8.27 -21.84
N SER A 133 -50.21 -8.23 -21.42
CA SER A 133 -51.25 -9.15 -21.92
C SER A 133 -51.85 -8.76 -23.28
N LEU A 134 -51.67 -7.50 -23.72
CA LEU A 134 -52.07 -7.05 -25.06
C LEU A 134 -51.15 -7.59 -26.15
N ASN A 135 -49.83 -7.57 -25.94
CA ASN A 135 -48.85 -7.95 -26.97
C ASN A 135 -48.84 -9.46 -27.32
N GLN A 136 -49.19 -10.35 -26.37
CA GLN A 136 -49.21 -11.79 -26.63
C GLN A 136 -50.45 -12.23 -27.42
N LYS A 137 -51.61 -11.61 -27.16
CA LYS A 137 -52.85 -11.88 -27.93
C LYS A 137 -52.76 -11.35 -29.36
N ASP A 138 -52.17 -10.16 -29.55
CA ASP A 138 -51.99 -9.57 -30.88
C ASP A 138 -51.01 -10.41 -31.72
N LEU A 139 -49.94 -10.92 -31.13
CA LEU A 139 -48.98 -11.82 -31.81
C LEU A 139 -49.62 -13.19 -32.15
N GLU A 140 -50.45 -13.74 -31.27
CA GLU A 140 -51.19 -14.98 -31.55
C GLU A 140 -52.25 -14.80 -32.66
N GLU A 141 -52.87 -13.62 -32.75
CA GLU A 141 -53.78 -13.27 -33.85
C GLU A 141 -53.03 -13.08 -35.19
N ASP A 142 -51.87 -12.42 -35.19
CA ASP A 142 -51.02 -12.24 -36.37
C ASP A 142 -50.44 -13.56 -36.90
N LEU A 143 -50.03 -14.47 -36.02
CA LEU A 143 -49.54 -15.80 -36.39
C LEU A 143 -50.65 -16.68 -36.99
N ARG A 144 -51.90 -16.52 -36.54
CA ARG A 144 -53.07 -17.20 -37.13
C ARG A 144 -53.50 -16.60 -38.46
N ALA A 145 -53.28 -15.30 -38.69
CA ALA A 145 -53.68 -14.61 -39.92
C ALA A 145 -52.88 -15.05 -41.17
N ASN A 146 -51.64 -15.56 -41.00
CA ASN A 146 -50.83 -16.08 -42.10
C ASN A 146 -50.07 -17.37 -41.71
N PRO A 147 -50.72 -18.54 -41.68
CA PRO A 147 -50.16 -19.78 -41.11
C PRO A 147 -48.98 -20.37 -41.89
N TYR A 148 -48.87 -20.07 -43.19
CA TYR A 148 -47.75 -20.53 -44.04
C TYR A 148 -46.68 -19.44 -44.25
N GLY A 149 -46.82 -18.29 -43.59
CA GLY A 149 -45.82 -17.24 -43.56
C GLY A 149 -44.56 -17.69 -42.80
N CYS A 150 -43.43 -17.12 -43.18
CA CYS A 150 -42.16 -17.38 -42.50
C CYS A 150 -42.03 -16.49 -41.26
N ALA A 151 -42.16 -17.06 -40.06
CA ALA A 151 -41.88 -16.34 -38.82
C ALA A 151 -40.38 -16.07 -38.68
N PHE A 152 -39.57 -17.09 -39.00
CA PHE A 152 -38.12 -17.06 -38.82
C PHE A 152 -37.42 -17.70 -40.01
N GLN A 153 -36.59 -16.92 -40.71
CA GLN A 153 -35.81 -17.36 -41.87
C GLN A 153 -34.33 -17.53 -41.50
N SER A 154 -33.79 -18.74 -41.69
CA SER A 154 -32.36 -19.01 -41.54
C SER A 154 -31.57 -18.53 -42.77
N LEU A 155 -30.68 -17.54 -42.58
CA LEU A 155 -29.81 -17.01 -43.64
C LEU A 155 -28.74 -18.00 -44.13
N SER A 156 -28.46 -19.09 -43.40
CA SER A 156 -27.40 -20.07 -43.75
C SER A 156 -27.94 -21.39 -44.29
N GLN A 157 -29.20 -21.75 -44.03
CA GLN A 157 -29.76 -23.06 -44.37
C GLN A 157 -31.03 -23.04 -45.23
N ASN A 158 -31.54 -21.85 -45.61
CA ASN A 158 -32.79 -21.72 -46.37
C ASN A 158 -33.99 -22.47 -45.74
N GLN A 159 -33.93 -22.71 -44.43
CA GLN A 159 -35.03 -23.27 -43.64
C GLN A 159 -35.82 -22.13 -43.00
N CYS A 160 -37.13 -22.26 -43.10
CA CYS A 160 -38.10 -21.30 -42.62
C CYS A 160 -39.00 -22.00 -41.59
N LEU A 161 -39.02 -21.52 -40.36
CA LEU A 161 -40.04 -21.93 -39.39
C LEU A 161 -41.32 -21.18 -39.73
N ASN A 162 -42.38 -21.94 -40.02
CA ASN A 162 -43.68 -21.38 -40.37
C ASN A 162 -44.42 -20.89 -39.11
N ASN A 163 -45.32 -19.93 -39.29
CA ASN A 163 -46.09 -19.32 -38.19
C ASN A 163 -46.90 -20.37 -37.38
N LEU A 164 -47.32 -21.47 -38.02
CA LEU A 164 -48.07 -22.55 -37.38
C LEU A 164 -47.21 -23.36 -36.39
N GLU A 165 -45.96 -23.69 -36.75
CA GLU A 165 -45.01 -24.38 -35.86
C GLU A 165 -44.66 -23.53 -34.64
N VAL A 166 -44.52 -22.22 -34.84
CA VAL A 166 -44.25 -21.27 -33.74
C VAL A 166 -45.46 -21.18 -32.80
N TYR A 167 -46.68 -21.14 -33.37
CA TYR A 167 -47.92 -21.11 -32.60
C TYR A 167 -48.14 -22.40 -31.78
N GLU A 168 -47.85 -23.59 -32.33
CA GLU A 168 -47.94 -24.86 -31.59
C GLU A 168 -46.92 -24.97 -30.44
N LEU A 169 -45.73 -24.38 -30.61
CA LEU A 169 -44.70 -24.32 -29.56
C LEU A 169 -45.07 -23.39 -28.40
N LEU A 170 -45.81 -22.30 -28.68
CA LEU A 170 -46.31 -21.38 -27.66
C LEU A 170 -47.46 -22.01 -26.85
N ASN A 171 -48.35 -22.75 -27.51
CA ASN A 171 -49.55 -23.30 -26.90
C ASN A 171 -49.29 -24.53 -26.00
N ASN A 172 -48.13 -25.19 -26.12
CA ASN A 172 -47.73 -26.33 -25.29
C ASN A 172 -47.10 -25.95 -23.93
N GLY A 173 -47.18 -24.69 -23.52
CA GLY A 173 -46.93 -24.26 -22.13
C GLY A 173 -45.47 -24.25 -21.67
N THR A 174 -44.51 -24.22 -22.59
CA THR A 174 -43.13 -23.88 -22.22
C THR A 174 -42.91 -22.38 -22.34
N ASP A 175 -42.42 -21.75 -21.27
CA ASP A 175 -41.95 -20.36 -21.24
C ASP A 175 -41.42 -19.91 -22.60
N PHE A 176 -41.91 -18.78 -23.11
CA PHE A 176 -41.38 -18.12 -24.31
C PHE A 176 -39.83 -18.06 -24.30
N LEU A 177 -39.24 -17.86 -23.11
CA LEU A 177 -37.80 -17.89 -22.82
C LEU A 177 -37.09 -19.23 -23.03
N LYS A 178 -37.78 -20.37 -22.85
CA LYS A 178 -37.24 -21.71 -23.17
C LYS A 178 -37.27 -21.94 -24.67
N THR A 179 -38.36 -21.55 -25.31
CA THR A 179 -38.57 -21.73 -26.76
C THR A 179 -37.61 -20.83 -27.56
N SER A 180 -37.40 -19.59 -27.13
CA SER A 180 -36.41 -18.67 -27.75
C SER A 180 -34.97 -19.16 -27.59
N LYS A 181 -34.60 -19.75 -26.45
CA LYS A 181 -33.29 -20.39 -26.24
C LYS A 181 -33.07 -21.61 -27.13
N VAL A 182 -34.10 -22.45 -27.28
CA VAL A 182 -34.05 -23.64 -28.18
C VAL A 182 -33.88 -23.20 -29.63
N ILE A 183 -34.68 -22.24 -30.10
CA ILE A 183 -34.61 -21.67 -31.45
C ILE A 183 -33.24 -20.99 -31.69
N GLN A 184 -32.73 -20.23 -30.72
CA GLN A 184 -31.42 -19.58 -30.81
C GLN A 184 -30.25 -20.58 -30.84
N SER A 185 -30.32 -21.66 -30.05
CA SER A 185 -29.32 -22.73 -30.02
C SER A 185 -29.25 -23.55 -31.32
N GLN A 186 -30.35 -23.60 -32.08
CA GLN A 186 -30.46 -24.35 -33.33
C GLN A 186 -30.04 -23.52 -34.56
N LEU A 187 -30.22 -22.19 -34.53
CA LEU A 187 -29.99 -21.31 -35.69
C LEU A 187 -28.62 -20.62 -35.73
N TYR A 188 -27.96 -20.40 -34.58
CA TYR A 188 -26.65 -19.73 -34.53
C TYR A 188 -25.88 -20.14 -33.28
N LYS A 189 -24.96 -21.10 -33.41
CA LYS A 189 -23.92 -21.30 -32.39
C LYS A 189 -22.83 -20.25 -32.61
N PRO A 190 -22.59 -19.30 -31.69
CA PRO A 190 -21.31 -18.60 -31.69
C PRO A 190 -20.19 -19.65 -31.61
N ASN A 191 -19.00 -19.36 -32.14
CA ASN A 191 -17.81 -20.18 -31.90
C ASN A 191 -17.77 -20.54 -30.40
N GLU A 192 -17.59 -21.82 -30.06
CA GLU A 192 -17.69 -22.32 -28.66
C GLU A 192 -16.74 -21.59 -27.69
N HIS A 193 -15.81 -20.80 -28.22
CA HIS A 193 -14.80 -20.04 -27.51
C HIS A 193 -15.07 -18.53 -27.36
N MET A 194 -16.18 -17.96 -27.86
CA MET A 194 -16.49 -16.53 -27.68
C MET A 194 -17.31 -16.25 -26.42
N CYS A 195 -16.83 -15.37 -25.53
CA CYS A 195 -17.57 -15.01 -24.32
C CYS A 195 -18.73 -14.03 -24.63
N THR A 196 -19.97 -14.42 -24.36
CA THR A 196 -21.16 -13.54 -24.44
C THR A 196 -21.37 -12.66 -23.20
N SER A 197 -20.63 -12.95 -22.13
CA SER A 197 -20.55 -12.16 -20.90
C SER A 197 -19.14 -12.25 -20.33
N ILE A 198 -18.68 -11.16 -19.71
CA ILE A 198 -17.40 -11.10 -19.00
C ILE A 198 -17.68 -11.38 -17.53
N ASP A 199 -16.77 -12.06 -16.83
CA ASP A 199 -16.79 -12.17 -15.37
C ASP A 199 -15.67 -11.26 -14.84
N LEU A 200 -16.02 -10.06 -14.36
CA LEU A 200 -15.06 -9.04 -13.92
C LEU A 200 -14.17 -9.50 -12.75
N ASN A 201 -14.51 -10.59 -12.07
CA ASN A 201 -13.71 -11.11 -10.97
C ASN A 201 -12.82 -12.30 -11.39
N ARG A 202 -12.90 -12.77 -12.65
CA ARG A 202 -12.29 -14.03 -13.06
C ARG A 202 -11.78 -14.01 -14.50
N HIS A 203 -10.84 -13.13 -14.79
CA HIS A 203 -10.24 -13.06 -16.12
C HIS A 203 -8.78 -12.61 -16.07
N TYR A 204 -8.06 -12.84 -17.17
CA TYR A 204 -6.75 -12.27 -17.44
C TYR A 204 -6.89 -11.20 -18.53
N GLU A 205 -6.37 -10.00 -18.28
CA GLU A 205 -6.35 -8.91 -19.27
C GLU A 205 -4.93 -8.67 -19.76
N VAL A 206 -4.76 -8.65 -21.07
CA VAL A 206 -3.49 -8.34 -21.74
C VAL A 206 -3.69 -7.18 -22.69
N TYR A 207 -2.89 -6.13 -22.54
CA TYR A 207 -3.01 -4.89 -23.32
C TYR A 207 -1.88 -4.76 -24.32
N PHE A 208 -2.22 -4.35 -25.53
CA PHE A 208 -1.30 -4.24 -26.66
C PHE A 208 -1.22 -2.81 -27.18
N GLU A 209 -0.04 -2.47 -27.68
CA GLU A 209 0.22 -1.25 -28.44
C GLU A 209 1.07 -1.58 -29.68
N THR A 210 1.15 -0.66 -30.63
CA THR A 210 2.05 -0.79 -31.78
C THR A 210 3.51 -0.72 -31.30
N SER A 211 4.38 -1.54 -31.90
CA SER A 211 5.82 -1.55 -31.63
C SER A 211 6.52 -0.39 -32.33
N ASP A 212 6.04 -0.02 -33.52
CA ASP A 212 6.54 1.13 -34.27
C ASP A 212 6.04 2.46 -33.67
N SER A 213 6.98 3.39 -33.46
CA SER A 213 6.70 4.75 -32.98
C SER A 213 5.98 5.63 -34.02
N LEU A 214 6.05 5.28 -35.30
CA LEU A 214 5.44 6.04 -36.42
C LEU A 214 4.03 5.56 -36.76
N ALA A 215 3.73 4.27 -36.59
CA ALA A 215 2.42 3.70 -36.83
C ALA A 215 1.65 3.61 -35.49
N THR A 216 0.65 4.46 -35.29
CA THR A 216 -0.13 4.49 -34.03
C THR A 216 -1.39 3.64 -34.06
N ASN A 217 -1.82 3.16 -35.23
CA ASN A 217 -3.10 2.47 -35.40
C ASN A 217 -2.95 0.93 -35.37
N LEU A 218 -3.66 0.28 -34.46
CA LEU A 218 -3.76 -1.18 -34.36
C LEU A 218 -4.81 -1.79 -35.30
N LEU A 219 -5.77 -1.01 -35.81
CA LEU A 219 -6.73 -1.43 -36.84
C LEU A 219 -6.08 -1.41 -38.24
N ASP A 220 -4.97 -2.11 -38.37
CA ASP A 220 -4.34 -2.42 -39.65
C ASP A 220 -4.33 -3.95 -39.83
N ILE A 221 -4.40 -4.42 -41.06
CA ILE A 221 -4.52 -5.86 -41.35
C ILE A 221 -3.32 -6.63 -40.79
N ASP A 222 -2.12 -6.09 -40.95
CA ASP A 222 -0.90 -6.74 -40.45
C ASP A 222 -0.86 -6.78 -38.91
N ASN A 223 -1.34 -5.71 -38.27
CA ASN A 223 -1.45 -5.63 -36.81
C ASN A 223 -2.52 -6.58 -36.28
N LEU A 224 -3.67 -6.68 -36.93
CA LEU A 224 -4.75 -7.62 -36.58
C LEU A 224 -4.33 -9.08 -36.75
N LEU A 225 -3.60 -9.42 -37.82
CA LEU A 225 -3.04 -10.76 -38.00
C LEU A 225 -1.97 -11.09 -36.95
N SER A 226 -1.12 -10.11 -36.58
CA SER A 226 -0.18 -10.25 -35.46
C SER A 226 -0.92 -10.49 -34.13
N LEU A 227 -1.98 -9.74 -33.85
CA LEU A 227 -2.82 -9.94 -32.66
C LEU A 227 -3.53 -11.30 -32.67
N CYS A 228 -4.04 -11.74 -33.82
CA CYS A 228 -4.65 -13.06 -33.99
C CYS A 228 -3.64 -14.18 -33.68
N LYS A 229 -2.39 -14.08 -34.17
CA LYS A 229 -1.32 -15.03 -33.82
C LYS A 229 -1.07 -15.07 -32.31
N LYS A 230 -0.94 -13.90 -31.68
CA LYS A 230 -0.70 -13.79 -30.23
C LYS A 230 -1.84 -14.31 -29.38
N GLN A 231 -3.09 -14.17 -29.82
CA GLN A 231 -4.24 -14.77 -29.16
C GLN A 231 -4.05 -16.28 -29.03
N TYR A 232 -3.68 -16.98 -30.11
CA TYR A 232 -3.44 -18.43 -30.06
C TYR A 232 -2.25 -18.80 -29.15
N GLU A 233 -1.15 -18.04 -29.24
CA GLU A 233 0.03 -18.24 -28.36
C GLU A 233 -0.33 -18.05 -26.88
N LEU A 234 -1.16 -17.05 -26.55
CA LEU A 234 -1.61 -16.79 -25.17
C LEU A 234 -2.61 -17.82 -24.67
N VAL A 235 -3.53 -18.31 -25.51
CA VAL A 235 -4.45 -19.40 -25.14
C VAL A 235 -3.66 -20.67 -24.80
N GLU A 236 -2.63 -20.98 -25.59
CA GLU A 236 -1.74 -22.11 -25.34
C GLU A 236 -0.94 -21.91 -24.05
N LEU A 237 -0.33 -20.73 -23.88
CA LEU A 237 0.45 -20.36 -22.69
C LEU A 237 -0.37 -20.48 -21.40
N PHE A 238 -1.57 -19.91 -21.39
CA PHE A 238 -2.45 -19.96 -20.22
C PHE A 238 -3.17 -21.31 -20.08
N GLN A 239 -3.04 -22.24 -21.03
CA GLN A 239 -3.75 -23.53 -21.05
C GLN A 239 -5.27 -23.39 -21.02
N LEU A 240 -5.80 -22.38 -21.71
CA LEU A 240 -7.21 -21.94 -21.64
C LEU A 240 -8.10 -22.48 -22.78
N HIS A 241 -7.73 -23.61 -23.39
CA HIS A 241 -8.39 -24.20 -24.56
C HIS A 241 -9.91 -24.47 -24.37
N ALA A 242 -10.34 -24.78 -23.16
CA ALA A 242 -11.74 -25.07 -22.83
C ALA A 242 -12.54 -23.85 -22.35
N THR A 243 -11.90 -22.67 -22.28
CA THR A 243 -12.52 -21.44 -21.78
C THR A 243 -12.74 -20.46 -22.91
N CYS A 244 -13.73 -19.59 -22.75
CA CYS A 244 -14.00 -18.56 -23.72
C CYS A 244 -12.99 -17.39 -23.58
N HIS A 245 -12.74 -16.70 -24.69
CA HIS A 245 -11.92 -15.49 -24.75
C HIS A 245 -12.63 -14.42 -25.58
N TYR A 246 -12.18 -13.18 -25.41
CA TYR A 246 -12.76 -12.00 -26.02
C TYR A 246 -11.66 -11.06 -26.49
N THR A 247 -11.48 -10.96 -27.82
CA THR A 247 -10.35 -10.26 -28.45
C THR A 247 -10.81 -9.43 -29.65
N LEU A 248 -10.06 -8.38 -29.97
CA LEU A 248 -10.37 -7.51 -31.11
C LEU A 248 -10.37 -8.24 -32.46
N PRO A 249 -9.38 -9.10 -32.82
CA PRO A 249 -9.39 -9.80 -34.10
C PRO A 249 -10.60 -10.72 -34.28
N GLU A 250 -11.03 -11.40 -33.20
CA GLU A 250 -12.23 -12.24 -33.23
C GLU A 250 -13.50 -11.41 -33.41
N MET A 251 -13.58 -10.21 -32.80
CA MET A 251 -14.70 -9.30 -33.01
C MET A 251 -14.75 -8.79 -34.45
N VAL A 252 -13.61 -8.41 -35.04
CA VAL A 252 -13.55 -7.97 -36.44
C VAL A 252 -13.99 -9.10 -37.37
N ALA A 253 -13.58 -10.35 -37.10
CA ALA A 253 -14.02 -11.52 -37.86
C ALA A 253 -15.54 -11.74 -37.72
N TYR A 254 -16.07 -11.68 -36.49
CA TYR A 254 -17.50 -11.83 -36.20
C TYR A 254 -18.35 -10.80 -36.93
N PHE A 255 -18.01 -9.51 -36.83
CA PHE A 255 -18.73 -8.43 -37.52
C PHE A 255 -18.54 -8.46 -39.04
N SER A 256 -17.58 -9.23 -39.55
CA SER A 256 -17.39 -9.43 -41.00
C SER A 256 -17.98 -10.77 -41.48
N ASN A 257 -18.75 -11.47 -40.63
CA ASN A 257 -19.33 -12.79 -40.89
C ASN A 257 -18.28 -13.87 -41.22
N LYS A 258 -17.09 -13.76 -40.64
CA LYS A 258 -16.01 -14.77 -40.73
C LYS A 258 -15.94 -15.58 -39.44
N SER A 259 -15.49 -16.83 -39.55
CA SER A 259 -15.43 -17.77 -38.43
C SER A 259 -14.09 -17.79 -37.69
N ASP A 260 -13.01 -17.25 -38.28
CA ASP A 260 -11.67 -17.26 -37.68
C ASP A 260 -10.92 -15.97 -38.04
N CYS A 261 -10.16 -15.43 -37.08
CA CYS A 261 -9.36 -14.23 -37.25
C CYS A 261 -8.23 -14.37 -38.28
N ARG A 262 -7.82 -15.60 -38.63
CA ARG A 262 -6.81 -15.85 -39.68
C ARG A 262 -7.31 -15.52 -41.10
N GLN A 263 -8.63 -15.46 -41.29
CA GLN A 263 -9.25 -15.19 -42.59
C GLN A 263 -9.46 -13.69 -42.84
N LEU A 264 -8.97 -12.82 -41.95
CA LEU A 264 -9.15 -11.37 -42.06
C LEU A 264 -8.46 -10.81 -43.32
N THR A 265 -9.11 -9.82 -43.92
CA THR A 265 -8.67 -9.09 -45.11
C THR A 265 -8.85 -7.59 -44.90
N ALA A 266 -8.09 -6.76 -45.61
CA ALA A 266 -8.15 -5.30 -45.46
C ALA A 266 -9.56 -4.69 -45.70
N SER A 267 -10.43 -5.37 -46.47
CA SER A 267 -11.83 -4.97 -46.69
C SER A 267 -12.73 -5.12 -45.46
N ASP A 268 -12.32 -5.90 -44.46
CA ASP A 268 -13.13 -6.18 -43.28
C ASP A 268 -13.10 -5.04 -42.26
N ILE A 269 -11.98 -4.31 -42.21
CA ILE A 269 -11.76 -3.18 -41.30
C ILE A 269 -12.80 -2.08 -41.51
N PRO A 270 -13.04 -1.55 -42.73
CA PRO A 270 -14.07 -0.52 -42.92
C PRO A 270 -15.49 -1.04 -42.64
N ILE A 271 -15.77 -2.34 -42.89
CA ILE A 271 -17.07 -2.95 -42.55
C ILE A 271 -17.28 -2.96 -41.04
N PHE A 272 -16.24 -3.34 -40.29
CA PHE A 272 -16.26 -3.31 -38.83
C PHE A 272 -16.45 -1.90 -38.29
N ILE A 273 -15.70 -0.92 -38.82
CA ILE A 273 -15.80 0.49 -38.39
C ILE A 273 -17.21 1.03 -38.61
N ASP A 274 -17.79 0.85 -39.81
CA ASP A 274 -19.14 1.33 -40.14
C ASP A 274 -20.21 0.72 -39.20
N ARG A 275 -20.12 -0.59 -38.93
CA ARG A 275 -21.03 -1.28 -38.01
C ARG A 275 -20.90 -0.76 -36.58
N ILE A 276 -19.68 -0.61 -36.06
CA ILE A 276 -19.47 -0.13 -34.69
C ILE A 276 -19.85 1.34 -34.54
N GLN A 277 -19.56 2.19 -35.51
CA GLN A 277 -20.00 3.60 -35.50
C GLN A 277 -21.52 3.73 -35.49
N ARG A 278 -22.22 2.90 -36.27
CA ARG A 278 -23.68 2.85 -36.23
C ARG A 278 -24.18 2.49 -34.82
N CYS A 279 -23.59 1.46 -34.21
CA CYS A 279 -23.93 1.07 -32.84
C CYS A 279 -23.52 2.12 -31.79
N HIS A 280 -22.49 2.92 -32.06
CA HIS A 280 -22.06 4.00 -31.18
C HIS A 280 -23.12 5.12 -31.08
N SER A 281 -23.78 5.46 -32.19
CA SER A 281 -24.90 6.44 -32.13
C SER A 281 -26.02 6.00 -31.18
N LEU A 282 -26.30 4.69 -31.12
CA LEU A 282 -27.24 4.09 -30.16
C LEU A 282 -26.65 3.99 -28.75
N TYR A 283 -25.34 3.87 -28.63
CA TYR A 283 -24.64 3.88 -27.35
C TYR A 283 -24.71 5.25 -26.66
N ASP A 284 -24.59 6.36 -27.41
CA ASP A 284 -24.72 7.72 -26.87
C ASP A 284 -26.10 8.02 -26.30
N THR A 285 -27.15 7.34 -26.79
CA THR A 285 -28.49 7.44 -26.19
C THR A 285 -28.59 6.76 -24.80
N GLY A 286 -27.56 6.03 -24.39
CA GLY A 286 -27.52 5.25 -23.16
C GLY A 286 -28.25 3.90 -23.24
N LEU A 287 -29.00 3.63 -24.31
CA LEU A 287 -29.81 2.41 -24.47
C LEU A 287 -28.96 1.13 -24.49
N MET A 288 -27.84 1.14 -25.22
CA MET A 288 -26.88 0.03 -25.28
C MET A 288 -26.24 -0.27 -23.93
N ARG A 289 -25.86 0.77 -23.18
CA ARG A 289 -25.25 0.64 -21.86
C ARG A 289 -26.27 0.11 -20.86
N PHE A 290 -27.51 0.61 -20.90
CA PHE A 290 -28.60 0.12 -20.06
C PHE A 290 -28.92 -1.35 -20.35
N ALA A 291 -29.04 -1.74 -21.62
CA ALA A 291 -29.27 -3.12 -22.02
C ALA A 291 -28.09 -4.04 -21.62
N GLY A 292 -26.85 -3.59 -21.80
CA GLY A 292 -25.64 -4.30 -21.40
C GLY A 292 -25.55 -4.53 -19.89
N LEU A 293 -25.82 -3.49 -19.08
CA LEU A 293 -25.78 -3.52 -17.62
C LEU A 293 -26.99 -4.23 -16.97
N LYS A 294 -28.21 -4.12 -17.52
CA LYS A 294 -29.39 -4.85 -17.01
C LYS A 294 -29.26 -6.36 -17.23
N ARG A 295 -28.72 -6.80 -18.39
CA ARG A 295 -28.42 -8.22 -18.65
C ARG A 295 -27.44 -8.82 -17.64
N TYR A 296 -26.74 -7.97 -16.87
CA TYR A 296 -25.85 -8.31 -15.77
C TYR A 296 -26.55 -8.45 -14.40
N ARG A 297 -27.80 -7.98 -14.23
CA ARG A 297 -28.51 -7.99 -12.93
C ARG A 297 -29.95 -8.52 -12.94
N ALA A 298 -30.67 -8.54 -14.06
CA ALA A 298 -32.03 -9.12 -14.16
C ALA A 298 -32.39 -9.50 -15.61
N ALA A 299 -33.37 -10.40 -15.75
CA ALA A 299 -33.88 -11.00 -16.99
C ALA A 299 -34.14 -10.01 -18.16
N PRO A 300 -34.12 -10.48 -19.43
CA PRO A 300 -34.07 -9.62 -20.61
C PRO A 300 -35.37 -8.84 -20.88
N ILE A 301 -35.22 -7.67 -21.52
CA ILE A 301 -36.27 -7.02 -22.31
C ILE A 301 -36.19 -7.66 -23.71
N ASP A 302 -37.17 -8.48 -24.06
CA ASP A 302 -37.17 -9.35 -25.25
C ASP A 302 -37.22 -8.59 -26.60
N LEU A 303 -37.43 -7.27 -26.58
CA LEU A 303 -37.62 -6.44 -27.78
C LEU A 303 -36.33 -6.12 -28.56
N PHE A 304 -35.13 -6.18 -27.94
CA PHE A 304 -33.88 -5.68 -28.56
C PHE A 304 -32.98 -6.78 -29.17
N GLN A 305 -33.36 -8.05 -29.10
CA GLN A 305 -32.49 -9.16 -29.50
C GLN A 305 -32.28 -9.28 -31.03
N TYR A 306 -33.03 -8.51 -31.82
CA TYR A 306 -33.04 -8.59 -33.29
C TYR A 306 -32.12 -7.57 -33.98
N ASP A 307 -31.69 -6.52 -33.28
CA ASP A 307 -30.73 -5.57 -33.84
C ASP A 307 -29.29 -6.08 -33.64
N THR A 308 -28.52 -6.02 -34.71
CA THR A 308 -27.08 -6.33 -34.77
C THR A 308 -26.27 -5.71 -33.64
N CYS A 309 -26.65 -4.53 -33.15
CA CYS A 309 -25.95 -3.83 -32.07
C CYS A 309 -26.16 -4.42 -30.67
N PHE A 310 -27.31 -5.07 -30.42
CA PHE A 310 -27.66 -5.64 -29.10
C PHE A 310 -27.44 -7.16 -29.03
N ARG A 311 -27.09 -7.77 -30.17
CA ARG A 311 -26.88 -9.21 -30.28
C ARG A 311 -25.68 -9.66 -29.45
N PHE A 312 -25.94 -10.58 -28.51
CA PHE A 312 -24.95 -11.16 -27.59
C PHE A 312 -24.07 -10.14 -26.83
N ASN A 313 -24.50 -8.87 -26.73
CA ASN A 313 -23.74 -7.77 -26.14
C ASN A 313 -22.36 -7.51 -26.77
N PHE A 314 -22.03 -8.07 -27.95
CA PHE A 314 -20.68 -7.96 -28.49
C PHE A 314 -20.29 -6.53 -28.85
N SER A 315 -21.20 -5.73 -29.41
CA SER A 315 -20.93 -4.33 -29.71
C SER A 315 -20.69 -3.50 -28.44
N PHE A 316 -21.44 -3.77 -27.36
CA PHE A 316 -21.22 -3.14 -26.05
C PHE A 316 -19.84 -3.51 -25.48
N LEU A 317 -19.51 -4.80 -25.44
CA LEU A 317 -18.22 -5.26 -24.93
C LEU A 317 -17.04 -4.72 -25.76
N THR A 318 -17.22 -4.56 -27.07
CA THR A 318 -16.17 -4.07 -27.98
C THR A 318 -15.86 -2.62 -27.68
N LEU A 319 -16.90 -1.78 -27.56
CA LEU A 319 -16.77 -0.36 -27.26
C LEU A 319 -16.23 -0.10 -25.84
N GLU A 320 -16.66 -0.87 -24.84
CA GLU A 320 -16.31 -0.61 -23.44
C GLU A 320 -14.94 -1.18 -23.04
N TYR A 321 -14.57 -2.36 -23.56
CA TYR A 321 -13.45 -3.14 -23.04
C TYR A 321 -12.31 -3.43 -24.05
N LEU A 322 -12.56 -3.35 -25.37
CA LEU A 322 -11.53 -3.65 -26.37
C LEU A 322 -10.98 -2.40 -27.05
N LEU A 323 -11.84 -1.45 -27.40
CA LEU A 323 -11.46 -0.23 -28.09
C LEU A 323 -11.13 0.88 -27.09
N ASP A 324 -10.16 1.70 -27.45
CA ASP A 324 -9.88 2.92 -26.69
C ASP A 324 -10.86 4.04 -27.03
N LYS A 325 -10.86 5.09 -26.20
CA LYS A 325 -11.70 6.28 -26.38
C LYS A 325 -11.38 7.04 -27.66
N THR A 326 -10.17 6.89 -28.22
CA THR A 326 -9.75 7.63 -29.42
C THR A 326 -10.47 7.14 -30.66
N PHE A 327 -10.80 5.84 -30.71
CA PHE A 327 -11.55 5.21 -31.78
C PHE A 327 -12.84 5.96 -32.15
N LEU A 328 -13.57 6.45 -31.15
CA LEU A 328 -14.83 7.17 -31.39
C LEU A 328 -14.66 8.46 -32.19
N SER A 329 -13.49 9.08 -32.13
CA SER A 329 -13.20 10.37 -32.76
C SER A 329 -12.42 10.26 -34.06
N THR A 330 -11.50 9.29 -34.15
CA THR A 330 -10.54 9.17 -35.27
C THR A 330 -10.73 7.90 -36.09
N ASN A 331 -11.58 6.95 -35.65
CA ASN A 331 -11.73 5.60 -36.23
C ASN A 331 -10.46 4.75 -36.18
N GLU A 332 -9.48 5.18 -35.39
CA GLU A 332 -8.21 4.50 -35.18
C GLU A 332 -8.12 4.08 -33.72
N THR A 333 -7.52 2.92 -33.44
CA THR A 333 -7.27 2.45 -32.08
C THR A 333 -5.79 2.45 -31.81
N ARG A 334 -5.35 3.16 -30.79
CA ARG A 334 -3.97 3.13 -30.29
C ARG A 334 -3.71 1.95 -29.37
N TYR A 335 -4.71 1.59 -28.56
CA TYR A 335 -4.64 0.49 -27.59
C TYR A 335 -5.76 -0.51 -27.82
N THR A 336 -5.46 -1.79 -27.57
CA THR A 336 -6.47 -2.85 -27.52
C THR A 336 -6.20 -3.79 -26.36
N ALA A 337 -7.27 -4.35 -25.80
CA ALA A 337 -7.20 -5.39 -24.79
C ALA A 337 -7.48 -6.78 -25.39
N MET A 338 -7.05 -7.83 -24.68
CA MET A 338 -7.49 -9.21 -24.84
C MET A 338 -7.89 -9.75 -23.48
N TRP A 339 -9.06 -10.39 -23.44
CA TRP A 339 -9.66 -10.89 -22.22
C TRP A 339 -9.79 -12.41 -22.29
N PHE A 340 -9.30 -13.09 -21.26
CA PHE A 340 -9.35 -14.56 -21.17
C PHE A 340 -10.06 -14.98 -19.89
N LEU A 341 -11.11 -15.80 -19.99
CA LEU A 341 -11.88 -16.22 -18.82
C LEU A 341 -11.11 -17.31 -18.03
N LYS A 342 -10.90 -17.08 -16.73
CA LYS A 342 -10.22 -18.05 -15.86
C LYS A 342 -11.18 -19.17 -15.42
N PRO A 343 -10.72 -20.44 -15.29
CA PRO A 343 -11.57 -21.53 -14.79
C PRO A 343 -12.03 -21.29 -13.34
N THR A 344 -13.17 -21.84 -12.94
CA THR A 344 -13.75 -21.67 -11.59
C THR A 344 -12.94 -22.37 -10.49
N LYS A 345 -12.14 -23.38 -10.86
CA LYS A 345 -11.27 -24.13 -9.96
C LYS A 345 -9.88 -24.22 -10.58
N PRO A 346 -8.81 -24.23 -9.76
CA PRO A 346 -7.46 -24.45 -10.27
C PRO A 346 -7.39 -25.81 -10.97
N ILE A 347 -6.73 -25.84 -12.12
CA ILE A 347 -6.53 -27.06 -12.90
C ILE A 347 -5.26 -27.72 -12.39
N ILE A 348 -5.32 -29.01 -12.07
CA ILE A 348 -4.13 -29.76 -11.66
C ILE A 348 -3.39 -30.20 -12.92
N SER A 349 -2.17 -29.71 -13.10
CA SER A 349 -1.28 -30.08 -14.19
C SER A 349 -0.89 -31.56 -14.11
N ALA A 350 -0.42 -32.14 -15.22
CA ALA A 350 0.15 -33.49 -15.26
C ALA A 350 1.32 -33.68 -14.27
N ASN A 351 1.97 -32.58 -13.85
CA ASN A 351 3.07 -32.57 -12.89
C ASN A 351 2.61 -32.42 -11.42
N GLY A 352 1.29 -32.41 -11.16
CA GLY A 352 0.71 -32.25 -9.82
C GLY A 352 0.65 -30.81 -9.29
N SER A 353 1.07 -29.80 -10.08
CA SER A 353 0.97 -28.39 -9.72
C SER A 353 -0.40 -27.80 -10.03
N GLU A 354 -0.94 -26.99 -9.13
CA GLU A 354 -2.20 -26.26 -9.33
C GLU A 354 -2.01 -25.00 -10.19
N ILE A 355 -2.50 -25.04 -11.43
CA ILE A 355 -2.46 -23.95 -12.42
C ILE A 355 -3.60 -22.96 -12.14
N HIS A 356 -3.40 -21.70 -12.50
CA HIS A 356 -4.31 -20.57 -12.24
C HIS A 356 -4.41 -20.13 -10.77
N THR A 357 -3.47 -20.59 -9.95
CA THR A 357 -3.23 -20.02 -8.62
C THR A 357 -2.42 -18.72 -8.74
N SER A 358 -2.48 -17.84 -7.73
CA SER A 358 -1.72 -16.59 -7.74
C SER A 358 -0.21 -16.81 -7.92
N ASN A 359 0.32 -17.92 -7.38
CA ASN A 359 1.75 -18.25 -7.46
C ASN A 359 2.13 -18.75 -8.87
N THR A 360 1.38 -19.70 -9.42
CA THR A 360 1.68 -20.21 -10.77
C THR A 360 1.49 -19.16 -11.85
N ALA A 361 0.48 -18.30 -11.70
CA ALA A 361 0.26 -17.22 -12.65
C ALA A 361 1.31 -16.10 -12.51
N HIS A 362 1.86 -15.88 -11.32
CA HIS A 362 3.04 -15.02 -11.14
C HIS A 362 4.30 -15.61 -11.78
N ASP A 363 4.56 -16.90 -11.60
CA ASP A 363 5.73 -17.55 -12.20
C ASP A 363 5.64 -17.53 -13.74
N LEU A 364 4.44 -17.78 -14.27
CA LEU A 364 4.14 -17.64 -15.69
C LEU A 364 4.35 -16.19 -16.18
N PHE A 365 3.93 -15.18 -15.40
CA PHE A 365 4.20 -13.78 -15.69
C PHE A 365 5.71 -13.48 -15.79
N ILE A 366 6.50 -13.91 -14.80
CA ILE A 366 7.94 -13.63 -14.77
C ILE A 366 8.68 -14.31 -15.93
N GLU A 367 8.42 -15.61 -16.15
CA GLU A 367 9.13 -16.41 -17.15
C GLU A 367 8.82 -15.96 -18.58
N HIS A 368 7.57 -15.60 -18.86
CA HIS A 368 7.10 -15.38 -20.23
C HIS A 368 6.90 -13.92 -20.61
N PHE A 369 6.63 -13.02 -19.65
CA PHE A 369 6.33 -11.61 -19.93
C PHE A 369 7.37 -10.63 -19.39
N TYR A 370 8.01 -10.93 -18.25
CA TYR A 370 9.00 -10.01 -17.65
C TYR A 370 10.41 -10.24 -18.19
N GLN A 371 10.85 -11.50 -18.29
CA GLN A 371 12.22 -11.83 -18.72
C GLN A 371 12.36 -12.01 -20.23
N ASN A 372 11.29 -12.38 -20.93
CA ASN A 372 11.29 -12.69 -22.36
C ASN A 372 10.57 -11.59 -23.14
N SER A 373 11.28 -10.92 -24.06
CA SER A 373 10.67 -10.05 -25.08
C SER A 373 10.00 -10.84 -26.21
N LYS A 374 9.59 -12.10 -25.96
CA LYS A 374 9.10 -13.03 -26.99
C LYS A 374 7.82 -12.54 -27.67
N PHE A 375 7.05 -11.68 -27.01
CA PHE A 375 5.79 -11.13 -27.53
C PHE A 375 5.94 -9.76 -28.21
N ASP A 376 7.17 -9.34 -28.54
CA ASP A 376 7.39 -8.20 -29.44
C ASP A 376 7.80 -8.72 -30.83
N ASP A 377 6.85 -8.70 -31.76
CA ASP A 377 7.05 -9.13 -33.15
C ASP A 377 7.53 -7.97 -34.04
N GLY A 378 7.93 -6.83 -33.46
CA GLY A 378 8.27 -5.60 -34.18
C GLY A 378 7.07 -4.85 -34.80
N ARG A 379 5.85 -5.41 -34.68
CA ARG A 379 4.59 -4.78 -35.12
C ARG A 379 3.67 -4.43 -33.96
N THR A 380 3.35 -5.42 -33.12
CA THR A 380 2.62 -5.21 -31.87
C THR A 380 3.49 -5.66 -30.71
N LYS A 381 3.33 -5.01 -29.55
CA LYS A 381 3.99 -5.39 -28.30
C LYS A 381 2.99 -5.36 -27.14
N ILE A 382 3.26 -6.17 -26.13
CA ILE A 382 2.49 -6.13 -24.88
C ILE A 382 2.94 -4.88 -24.12
N SER A 383 1.98 -4.02 -23.83
CA SER A 383 2.23 -2.73 -23.18
C SER A 383 1.95 -2.78 -21.70
N ALA A 384 0.86 -3.45 -21.32
CA ALA A 384 0.41 -3.53 -19.94
C ALA A 384 -0.36 -4.84 -19.69
N LEU A 385 -0.52 -5.17 -18.41
CA LEU A 385 -1.22 -6.37 -17.96
C LEU A 385 -2.10 -5.99 -16.78
N ASN A 386 -3.28 -6.60 -16.68
CA ASN A 386 -4.11 -6.48 -15.50
C ASN A 386 -4.59 -7.87 -15.06
N PHE A 387 -3.95 -8.38 -14.02
CA PHE A 387 -4.30 -9.63 -13.37
C PHE A 387 -4.67 -9.32 -11.92
N MET A 388 -5.97 -9.25 -11.62
CA MET A 388 -6.52 -8.82 -10.33
C MET A 388 -5.88 -9.56 -9.13
N ASP A 389 -5.70 -10.88 -9.24
CA ASP A 389 -5.19 -11.70 -8.13
C ASP A 389 -3.68 -11.62 -7.91
N ILE A 390 -2.91 -11.08 -8.86
CA ILE A 390 -1.45 -11.31 -8.92
C ILE A 390 -0.65 -10.06 -8.58
N ARG A 391 -1.16 -8.87 -8.88
CA ARG A 391 -0.40 -7.60 -8.73
C ARG A 391 0.17 -7.41 -7.32
N ILE A 392 -0.67 -7.57 -6.29
CA ILE A 392 -0.28 -7.37 -4.89
C ILE A 392 0.67 -8.48 -4.39
N PRO A 393 0.35 -9.79 -4.54
CA PRO A 393 1.29 -10.86 -4.17
C PRO A 393 2.64 -10.78 -4.87
N SER A 394 2.65 -10.37 -6.16
CA SER A 394 3.89 -10.15 -6.92
C SER A 394 4.76 -9.05 -6.30
N ALA A 395 4.13 -7.95 -5.87
CA ALA A 395 4.85 -6.85 -5.22
C ALA A 395 5.49 -7.33 -3.92
N MET A 396 4.79 -8.14 -3.13
CA MET A 396 5.32 -8.69 -1.88
C MET A 396 6.47 -9.67 -2.10
N LYS A 397 6.39 -10.51 -3.14
CA LYS A 397 7.48 -11.41 -3.53
C LYS A 397 8.72 -10.63 -3.98
N GLN A 398 8.53 -9.54 -4.74
CA GLN A 398 9.62 -8.65 -5.16
C GLN A 398 10.28 -7.94 -3.97
N ILE A 399 9.49 -7.39 -3.03
CA ILE A 399 10.04 -6.73 -1.82
C ILE A 399 10.91 -7.70 -1.02
N ARG A 400 10.52 -8.97 -0.93
CA ARG A 400 11.34 -10.01 -0.27
C ARG A 400 12.67 -10.22 -0.98
N ALA A 401 12.69 -10.19 -2.32
CA ALA A 401 13.94 -10.25 -3.08
C ALA A 401 14.80 -8.98 -2.88
N ASP A 402 14.17 -7.81 -2.83
CA ASP A 402 14.84 -6.52 -2.64
C ASP A 402 15.47 -6.37 -1.25
N MET A 403 15.04 -7.15 -0.25
CA MET A 403 15.73 -7.23 1.05
C MET A 403 17.21 -7.63 0.91
N PHE A 404 17.63 -8.27 -0.18
CA PHE A 404 19.05 -8.50 -0.46
C PHE A 404 19.84 -7.19 -0.64
N PHE A 405 19.25 -6.16 -1.26
CA PHE A 405 19.90 -4.85 -1.38
C PHE A 405 20.09 -4.17 -0.04
N VAL A 406 19.21 -4.45 0.94
CA VAL A 406 19.40 -3.99 2.32
C VAL A 406 20.69 -4.59 2.89
N ILE A 407 20.97 -5.88 2.68
CA ILE A 407 22.22 -6.53 3.11
C ILE A 407 23.44 -5.87 2.45
N LEU A 408 23.35 -5.53 1.16
CA LEU A 408 24.41 -4.79 0.45
C LEU A 408 24.65 -3.41 1.06
N ALA A 409 23.58 -2.66 1.36
CA ALA A 409 23.66 -1.35 2.00
C ALA A 409 24.29 -1.43 3.40
N ILE A 410 23.90 -2.42 4.20
CA ILE A 410 24.50 -2.69 5.52
C ILE A 410 25.99 -2.95 5.35
N SER A 411 26.38 -3.81 4.41
CA SER A 411 27.78 -4.15 4.13
C SER A 411 28.60 -2.92 3.75
N LEU A 412 28.02 -2.00 2.97
CA LEU A 412 28.67 -0.73 2.60
C LEU A 412 28.87 0.18 3.81
N ILE A 413 27.84 0.35 4.66
CA ILE A 413 27.95 1.18 5.88
C ILE A 413 28.97 0.59 6.87
N VAL A 414 28.98 -0.74 7.03
CA VAL A 414 30.02 -1.43 7.81
C VAL A 414 31.40 -1.13 7.21
N GLY A 415 31.56 -1.23 5.89
CA GLY A 415 32.80 -0.90 5.20
C GLY A 415 33.27 0.52 5.47
N VAL A 416 32.39 1.52 5.38
CA VAL A 416 32.70 2.92 5.69
C VAL A 416 33.08 3.08 7.17
N THR A 417 32.38 2.42 8.09
CA THR A 417 32.66 2.44 9.53
C THR A 417 34.04 1.84 9.83
N VAL A 418 34.40 0.74 9.17
CA VAL A 418 35.73 0.12 9.26
C VAL A 418 36.80 1.07 8.74
N ILE A 419 36.57 1.75 7.62
CA ILE A 419 37.50 2.73 7.04
C ILE A 419 37.71 3.91 8.00
N TYR A 420 36.63 4.48 8.54
CA TYR A 420 36.68 5.65 9.43
C TYR A 420 37.39 5.33 10.76
N LEU A 421 36.94 4.29 11.46
CA LEU A 421 37.47 3.93 12.78
C LEU A 421 38.77 3.12 12.69
N ARG A 422 39.12 2.60 11.50
CA ARG A 422 40.23 1.66 11.24
C ARG A 422 40.17 0.41 12.12
N SER A 423 38.95 -0.08 12.39
CA SER A 423 38.74 -1.22 13.28
C SER A 423 37.48 -2.01 12.92
N ILE A 424 37.66 -3.31 12.65
CA ILE A 424 36.54 -4.23 12.35
C ILE A 424 35.75 -4.57 13.60
N THR A 425 36.39 -4.69 14.76
CA THR A 425 35.70 -5.08 15.99
C THR A 425 34.70 -4.01 16.44
N VAL A 426 35.03 -2.73 16.25
CA VAL A 426 34.10 -1.63 16.54
C VAL A 426 32.90 -1.68 15.60
N ALA A 427 33.13 -1.84 14.30
CA ALA A 427 32.04 -1.93 13.33
C ALA A 427 31.12 -3.13 13.60
N LEU A 428 31.68 -4.30 13.96
CA LEU A 428 30.91 -5.48 14.31
C LEU A 428 30.08 -5.26 15.59
N MET A 429 30.69 -4.67 16.62
CA MET A 429 29.99 -4.35 17.87
C MET A 429 28.83 -3.35 17.65
N THR A 430 29.03 -2.33 16.81
CA THR A 430 27.98 -1.37 16.44
C THR A 430 26.78 -2.08 15.81
N ASN A 431 27.01 -2.95 14.83
CA ASN A 431 25.93 -3.68 14.16
C ASN A 431 25.21 -4.66 15.09
N ILE A 432 25.94 -5.30 16.01
CA ILE A 432 25.34 -6.13 17.04
C ILE A 432 24.43 -5.30 17.96
N CYS A 433 24.87 -4.12 18.39
CA CYS A 433 24.05 -3.22 19.21
C CYS A 433 22.79 -2.77 18.45
N VAL A 434 22.89 -2.51 17.15
CA VAL A 434 21.73 -2.22 16.30
C VAL A 434 20.76 -3.40 16.28
N GLY A 435 21.24 -4.61 16.01
CA GLY A 435 20.40 -5.82 16.00
C GLY A 435 19.69 -6.06 17.34
N LEU A 436 20.40 -5.87 18.47
CA LEU A 436 19.81 -5.97 19.80
C LEU A 436 18.78 -4.87 20.09
N SER A 437 19.01 -3.64 19.62
CA SER A 437 18.05 -2.55 19.77
C SER A 437 16.75 -2.83 19.01
N PHE A 438 16.84 -3.43 17.82
CA PHE A 438 15.68 -3.89 17.04
C PHE A 438 14.93 -5.00 17.77
N ALA A 439 15.65 -5.98 18.35
CA ALA A 439 15.06 -7.05 19.13
C ALA A 439 14.31 -6.54 20.38
N CYS A 440 14.89 -5.57 21.10
CA CYS A 440 14.23 -4.95 22.26
C CYS A 440 13.00 -4.11 21.86
N ALA A 441 13.09 -3.40 20.72
CA ALA A 441 11.95 -2.68 20.17
C ALA A 441 10.82 -3.63 19.72
N TYR A 442 11.16 -4.75 19.09
CA TYR A 442 10.20 -5.78 18.69
C TYR A 442 9.54 -6.47 19.90
N PHE A 443 10.31 -6.76 20.95
CA PHE A 443 9.78 -7.21 22.24
C PHE A 443 8.77 -6.20 22.81
N SER A 444 9.13 -4.92 22.84
CA SER A 444 8.25 -3.86 23.34
C SER A 444 6.99 -3.74 22.48
N TYR A 445 7.14 -3.88 21.16
CA TYR A 445 6.04 -3.82 20.20
C TYR A 445 5.02 -4.96 20.39
N LYS A 446 5.51 -6.21 20.45
CA LYS A 446 4.64 -7.40 20.53
C LYS A 446 4.12 -7.66 21.95
N ILE A 447 4.99 -7.63 22.95
CA ILE A 447 4.66 -8.07 24.31
C ILE A 447 4.18 -6.91 25.18
N ILE A 448 4.87 -5.76 25.17
CA ILE A 448 4.47 -4.63 26.03
C ILE A 448 3.22 -3.93 25.47
N PHE A 449 3.21 -3.64 24.16
CA PHE A 449 2.08 -2.95 23.54
C PHE A 449 0.97 -3.88 23.02
N GLY A 450 1.22 -5.20 22.90
CA GLY A 450 0.20 -6.16 22.47
C GLY A 450 -0.26 -5.97 21.02
N ILE A 451 0.64 -5.54 20.14
CA ILE A 451 0.30 -5.20 18.74
C ILE A 451 0.64 -6.36 17.81
N ASP A 452 -0.39 -6.87 17.13
CA ASP A 452 -0.26 -8.00 16.21
C ASP A 452 0.13 -7.58 14.79
N LEU A 453 -0.46 -6.49 14.29
CA LEU A 453 -0.17 -5.98 12.96
C LEU A 453 1.27 -5.48 12.90
N PHE A 454 2.08 -5.99 11.97
CA PHE A 454 3.43 -5.49 11.71
C PHE A 454 3.55 -5.01 10.26
N PRO A 455 3.41 -3.71 10.01
CA PRO A 455 3.55 -3.11 8.68
C PRO A 455 4.88 -3.44 7.99
N TYR A 456 4.87 -3.70 6.67
CA TYR A 456 6.11 -3.95 5.92
C TYR A 456 7.06 -2.75 5.93
N ILE A 457 6.54 -1.52 6.08
CA ILE A 457 7.37 -0.30 6.18
C ILE A 457 8.29 -0.32 7.41
N ASN A 458 7.94 -1.09 8.46
CA ASN A 458 8.80 -1.27 9.62
C ASN A 458 10.13 -1.94 9.27
N LEU A 459 10.20 -2.69 8.16
CA LEU A 459 11.46 -3.24 7.65
C LEU A 459 12.45 -2.13 7.24
N MET A 460 11.95 -0.95 6.82
CA MET A 460 12.80 0.21 6.51
C MET A 460 13.56 0.73 7.74
N ALA A 461 13.02 0.53 8.95
CA ALA A 461 13.72 0.92 10.18
C ALA A 461 15.11 0.28 10.27
N THR A 462 15.29 -0.92 9.72
CA THR A 462 16.55 -1.68 9.76
C THR A 462 17.73 -0.88 9.20
N PHE A 463 17.58 -0.28 8.02
CA PHE A 463 18.69 0.45 7.40
C PHE A 463 18.78 1.92 7.89
N ILE A 464 17.64 2.55 8.23
CA ILE A 464 17.64 3.91 8.79
C ILE A 464 18.37 3.93 10.13
N LEU A 465 18.10 2.93 10.97
CA LEU A 465 18.68 2.84 12.32
C LEU A 465 20.20 2.69 12.27
N ILE A 466 20.74 1.89 11.34
CA ILE A 466 22.19 1.70 11.19
C ILE A 466 22.90 3.03 10.90
N GLY A 467 22.33 3.87 10.04
CA GLY A 467 22.87 5.20 9.76
C GLY A 467 22.95 6.08 11.01
N ILE A 468 21.86 6.13 11.79
CA ILE A 468 21.79 6.89 13.04
C ILE A 468 22.76 6.33 14.10
N SER A 469 22.88 5.01 14.20
CA SER A 469 23.78 4.37 15.16
C SER A 469 25.25 4.62 14.85
N CYS A 470 25.65 4.55 13.58
CA CYS A 470 27.02 4.85 13.18
C CYS A 470 27.42 6.29 13.52
N ASP A 471 26.52 7.26 13.35
CA ASP A 471 26.75 8.66 13.72
C ASP A 471 27.07 8.81 15.21
N ASN A 472 26.23 8.22 16.08
CA ASN A 472 26.45 8.26 17.53
C ASN A 472 27.79 7.60 17.94
N VAL A 473 28.17 6.50 17.28
CA VAL A 473 29.44 5.80 17.54
C VAL A 473 30.63 6.68 17.12
N PHE A 474 30.56 7.34 15.97
CA PHE A 474 31.62 8.25 15.52
C PHE A 474 31.83 9.40 16.50
N VAL A 475 30.75 10.03 16.96
CA VAL A 475 30.82 11.11 17.96
C VAL A 475 31.49 10.65 19.25
N ILE A 476 31.18 9.44 19.75
CA ILE A 476 31.79 8.89 20.98
C ILE A 476 33.28 8.60 20.79
N PHE A 477 33.67 7.95 19.69
CA PHE A 477 35.07 7.62 19.43
C PHE A 477 35.91 8.87 19.16
N ASP A 478 35.38 9.87 18.46
CA ASP A 478 36.07 11.14 18.24
C ASP A 478 36.27 11.90 19.54
N ALA A 479 35.25 11.94 20.41
CA ALA A 479 35.39 12.51 21.75
C ALA A 479 36.44 11.75 22.59
N TRP A 480 36.44 10.41 22.54
CA TRP A 480 37.41 9.58 23.25
C TRP A 480 38.86 9.87 22.80
N TYR A 481 39.09 9.96 21.49
CA TYR A 481 40.41 10.29 20.96
C TYR A 481 40.81 11.75 21.21
N SER A 482 39.86 12.68 21.30
CA SER A 482 40.12 14.07 21.69
C SER A 482 40.61 14.15 23.14
N GLU A 483 39.91 13.52 24.09
CA GLU A 483 40.33 13.47 25.50
C GLU A 483 41.70 12.79 25.66
N LYS A 484 41.97 11.74 24.87
CA LYS A 484 43.27 11.06 24.85
C LYS A 484 44.40 12.00 24.38
N LEU A 485 44.12 12.84 23.40
CA LEU A 485 45.06 13.85 22.89
C LEU A 485 45.35 14.94 23.92
N ASP A 486 44.34 15.37 24.69
CA ASP A 486 44.54 16.38 25.74
C ASP A 486 45.47 15.87 26.85
N ILE A 487 45.29 14.60 27.27
CA ILE A 487 46.20 13.96 28.22
C ILE A 487 47.63 13.82 27.64
N TYR A 488 47.76 13.50 26.35
CA TYR A 488 49.05 13.44 25.67
C TYR A 488 49.76 14.81 25.69
N ASN A 489 49.03 15.88 25.41
CA ASN A 489 49.56 17.25 25.43
C ASN A 489 49.92 17.71 26.85
N GLU A 490 49.10 17.40 27.86
CA GLU A 490 49.39 17.71 29.26
C GLU A 490 50.65 16.98 29.75
N ALA A 491 50.82 15.71 29.39
CA ALA A 491 52.01 14.94 29.73
C ALA A 491 53.28 15.53 29.12
N ARG A 492 53.22 16.02 27.87
CA ARG A 492 54.33 16.72 27.20
C ARG A 492 54.69 18.03 27.90
N LEU A 493 53.70 18.85 28.27
CA LEU A 493 53.92 20.11 28.99
C LEU A 493 54.56 19.87 30.36
N ASN A 494 54.13 18.82 31.06
CA ASN A 494 54.65 18.43 32.38
C ASN A 494 55.94 17.59 32.33
N LYS A 495 56.56 17.41 31.14
CA LYS A 495 57.77 16.59 30.91
C LYS A 495 57.64 15.15 31.45
N ARG A 496 56.44 14.57 31.46
CA ARG A 496 56.21 13.16 31.85
C ARG A 496 56.48 12.23 30.67
N LYS A 497 57.21 11.14 30.92
CA LYS A 497 57.49 10.12 29.90
C LYS A 497 56.23 9.30 29.61
N ILE A 498 55.90 9.13 28.33
CA ILE A 498 54.71 8.38 27.88
C ILE A 498 55.11 6.96 27.49
N GLU A 499 54.33 5.98 27.94
CA GLU A 499 54.47 4.57 27.55
C GLU A 499 53.56 4.25 26.35
N PHE A 500 54.02 3.38 25.46
CA PHE A 500 53.26 2.97 24.27
C PHE A 500 53.07 1.44 24.23
N TYR A 501 51.98 0.99 23.60
CA TYR A 501 51.73 -0.42 23.32
C TYR A 501 52.69 -0.90 22.21
N GLY A 502 53.76 -1.62 22.57
CA GLY A 502 54.71 -2.21 21.62
C GLY A 502 55.89 -1.31 21.23
N LYS A 503 56.73 -1.78 20.30
CA LYS A 503 57.88 -1.02 19.77
C LYS A 503 57.39 -0.05 18.69
N LEU A 504 57.65 1.24 18.87
CA LEU A 504 57.35 2.25 17.85
C LEU A 504 58.15 1.98 16.57
N THR A 505 57.53 2.22 15.41
CA THR A 505 58.27 2.25 14.14
C THR A 505 59.25 3.43 14.13
N THR A 506 60.31 3.33 13.32
CA THR A 506 61.31 4.41 13.16
C THR A 506 60.70 5.76 12.74
N LYS A 507 59.58 5.74 12.01
CA LYS A 507 58.81 6.94 11.64
C LYS A 507 58.08 7.55 12.85
N GLN A 508 57.43 6.71 13.66
CA GLN A 508 56.69 7.15 14.86
C GLN A 508 57.64 7.63 15.96
N GLU A 509 58.80 7.00 16.12
CA GLU A 509 59.80 7.44 17.10
C GLU A 509 60.41 8.80 16.73
N LYS A 510 60.74 9.00 15.44
CA LYS A 510 61.17 10.31 14.92
C LYS A 510 60.10 11.38 15.14
N GLN A 511 58.82 11.03 14.96
CA GLN A 511 57.71 11.96 15.21
C GLN A 511 57.59 12.33 16.68
N TYR A 512 57.58 11.33 17.58
CA TYR A 512 57.50 11.56 19.02
C TYR A 512 58.63 12.48 19.52
N LYS A 513 59.85 12.30 19.01
CA LYS A 513 60.99 13.20 19.29
C LYS A 513 60.72 14.62 18.80
N ARG A 514 60.27 14.81 17.55
CA ARG A 514 59.92 16.13 17.02
C ARG A 514 58.86 16.85 17.87
N ASP A 515 57.82 16.12 18.28
CA ASP A 515 56.74 16.67 19.08
C ASP A 515 57.25 17.09 20.47
N TRP A 516 58.10 16.28 21.07
CA TRP A 516 58.76 16.59 22.34
C TRP A 516 59.65 17.84 22.24
N ASP A 517 60.52 17.89 21.23
CA ASP A 517 61.47 19.00 21.02
C ASP A 517 60.75 20.32 20.74
N TYR A 518 59.67 20.29 19.95
CA TYR A 518 58.83 21.46 19.68
C TYR A 518 58.14 21.99 20.95
N THR A 519 57.69 21.09 21.83
CA THR A 519 57.08 21.52 23.11
C THR A 519 58.13 22.16 24.00
N ALA A 520 59.33 21.58 24.06
CA ALA A 520 60.44 22.10 24.83
C ALA A 520 60.86 23.50 24.35
N SER A 521 60.90 23.74 23.03
CA SER A 521 61.23 25.05 22.47
C SER A 521 60.18 26.11 22.83
N ILE A 522 58.87 25.81 22.70
CA ILE A 522 57.82 26.76 23.08
C ILE A 522 57.83 27.07 24.58
N VAL A 523 57.97 26.05 25.43
CA VAL A 523 58.04 26.27 26.89
C VAL A 523 59.25 27.12 27.26
N SER A 524 60.41 26.89 26.62
CA SER A 524 61.58 27.74 26.83
C SER A 524 61.36 29.19 26.37
N GLN A 525 60.70 29.39 25.23
CA GLN A 525 60.41 30.72 24.69
C GLN A 525 59.42 31.50 25.57
N ARG A 526 58.43 30.83 26.18
CA ARG A 526 57.54 31.43 27.18
C ARG A 526 58.23 31.77 28.49
N LEU A 527 59.23 30.97 28.90
CA LEU A 527 60.02 31.25 30.11
C LEU A 527 60.92 32.47 29.90
N THR A 528 61.56 32.60 28.73
CA THR A 528 62.38 33.79 28.40
C THR A 528 61.54 35.06 28.27
N LEU A 529 60.32 34.97 27.73
CA LEU A 529 59.38 36.11 27.67
C LEU A 529 58.83 36.50 29.07
N LYS A 530 58.86 35.59 30.05
CA LYS A 530 58.42 35.89 31.42
C LYS A 530 59.49 36.63 32.23
N ASP A 531 60.76 36.49 31.85
CA ASP A 531 61.88 37.22 32.45
C ASP A 531 62.02 38.65 31.89
N ASP A 532 61.39 38.97 30.76
CA ASP A 532 61.41 40.31 30.13
C ASP A 532 60.17 41.19 30.44
N VAL A 533 59.14 40.67 31.13
CA VAL A 533 57.83 41.37 31.34
C VAL A 533 57.64 41.84 32.81
N GLU A 534 58.70 42.39 33.40
CA GLU A 534 58.59 43.27 34.58
C GLU A 534 58.51 44.77 34.21
N GLN A 535 58.27 45.12 32.95
CA GLN A 535 57.88 46.46 32.55
C GLN A 535 56.87 46.46 31.38
N HIS A 536 55.76 47.14 31.63
CA HIS A 536 54.69 47.53 30.70
C HIS A 536 53.59 46.52 30.33
N ASN A 537 52.46 46.66 31.04
CA ASN A 537 51.12 46.31 30.55
C ASN A 537 50.72 47.19 29.35
N LYS A 538 50.33 46.56 28.24
CA LYS A 538 49.07 46.73 27.48
C LYS A 538 49.20 46.10 26.09
N ASP A 539 48.35 45.10 25.85
CA ASP A 539 47.77 44.64 24.57
C ASP A 539 47.75 43.11 24.47
N GLU A 540 46.90 42.49 25.30
CA GLU A 540 46.46 41.10 25.11
C GLU A 540 45.42 41.03 24.01
N THR A 541 45.84 41.10 22.74
CA THR A 541 45.07 40.53 21.64
C THR A 541 45.99 40.06 20.53
N GLY A 542 46.34 38.78 20.56
CA GLY A 542 46.86 38.08 19.39
C GLY A 542 48.20 37.43 19.62
N GLU A 543 48.18 36.17 20.07
CA GLU A 543 49.07 35.09 19.59
C GLU A 543 48.72 33.75 20.28
N GLU A 544 47.47 33.33 20.16
CA GLU A 544 47.03 31.95 20.48
C GLU A 544 46.78 31.14 19.18
N LYS A 545 47.49 31.47 18.10
CA LYS A 545 47.40 30.79 16.80
C LYS A 545 48.68 30.06 16.46
N HIS A 546 49.01 29.00 17.21
CA HIS A 546 49.66 27.78 16.67
C HIS A 546 49.99 26.78 17.78
N PHE A 547 48.98 26.13 18.37
CA PHE A 547 49.18 24.87 19.11
C PHE A 547 48.60 23.66 18.34
N ASP A 548 47.96 23.90 17.19
CA ASP A 548 47.13 22.92 16.47
C ASP A 548 47.84 22.02 15.44
N SER A 549 49.15 22.11 15.28
CA SER A 549 49.84 21.38 14.20
C SER A 549 50.69 20.22 14.70
N ILE A 550 50.11 19.22 15.38
CA ILE A 550 50.45 17.80 15.20
C ILE A 550 49.25 16.95 15.70
N LYS A 551 48.38 16.49 14.80
CA LYS A 551 47.39 15.42 15.04
C LYS A 551 47.74 14.20 14.20
N ASN A 552 48.83 13.50 14.52
CA ASN A 552 49.02 12.16 13.99
C ASN A 552 48.26 11.16 14.87
N THR A 553 47.06 10.79 14.44
CA THR A 553 46.14 9.86 15.12
C THR A 553 46.78 8.53 15.50
N ASP A 554 47.77 8.09 14.73
CA ASP A 554 48.39 6.76 14.89
C ASP A 554 49.31 6.69 16.12
N LEU A 555 49.98 7.79 16.49
CA LEU A 555 50.81 7.83 17.70
C LEU A 555 49.94 7.86 18.96
N ILE A 556 48.84 8.63 18.90
CA ILE A 556 47.90 8.80 20.02
C ILE A 556 47.17 7.49 20.32
N ARG A 557 46.77 6.72 19.30
CA ARG A 557 46.14 5.40 19.47
C ARG A 557 47.03 4.43 20.26
N MET A 558 48.33 4.41 19.99
CA MET A 558 49.27 3.50 20.66
C MET A 558 49.68 3.93 22.08
N MET A 559 49.29 5.13 22.54
CA MET A 559 49.60 5.57 23.90
C MET A 559 48.89 4.68 24.94
N LYS A 560 49.65 4.20 25.93
CA LYS A 560 49.14 3.41 27.03
C LYS A 560 48.46 4.30 28.07
N VAL A 561 47.26 3.90 28.49
CA VAL A 561 46.42 4.68 29.41
C VAL A 561 46.21 3.92 30.72
N ASN A 562 46.43 4.59 31.84
CA ASN A 562 46.18 4.03 33.17
C ASN A 562 44.68 4.06 33.53
N GLU A 563 44.26 3.24 34.50
CA GLU A 563 42.84 3.18 34.90
C GLU A 563 42.27 4.53 35.36
N GLN A 564 43.04 5.31 36.13
CA GLN A 564 42.62 6.65 36.56
C GLN A 564 42.47 7.61 35.37
N GLN A 565 43.33 7.51 34.37
CA GLN A 565 43.25 8.31 33.14
C GLN A 565 42.02 7.90 32.31
N MET A 566 41.72 6.60 32.22
CA MET A 566 40.50 6.13 31.55
C MET A 566 39.23 6.67 32.22
N ILE A 567 39.20 6.76 33.56
CA ILE A 567 38.07 7.36 34.29
C ILE A 567 37.94 8.85 33.93
N GLN A 568 39.05 9.59 33.92
CA GLN A 568 39.06 11.01 33.57
C GLN A 568 38.58 11.25 32.13
N MET A 569 39.09 10.47 31.17
CA MET A 569 38.66 10.53 29.78
C MET A 569 37.17 10.21 29.65
N MET A 570 36.68 9.18 30.35
CA MET A 570 35.27 8.80 30.30
C MET A 570 34.36 9.89 30.85
N ILE A 571 34.79 10.63 31.88
CA ILE A 571 34.05 11.79 32.39
C ILE A 571 33.98 12.88 31.32
N GLY A 572 35.09 13.18 30.64
CA GLY A 572 35.14 14.16 29.54
C GLY A 572 34.23 13.76 28.37
N VAL A 573 34.31 12.50 27.91
CA VAL A 573 33.45 11.98 26.84
C VAL A 573 31.98 12.06 27.22
N LEU A 574 31.59 11.64 28.42
CA LEU A 574 30.19 11.69 28.82
C LEU A 574 29.69 13.14 28.99
N ARG A 575 30.57 14.07 29.35
CA ARG A 575 30.22 15.49 29.45
C ARG A 575 29.98 16.13 28.08
N HIS A 576 30.84 15.86 27.10
CA HIS A 576 30.81 16.53 25.80
C HIS A 576 30.00 15.78 24.74
N ALA A 577 30.11 14.45 24.68
CA ALA A 577 29.45 13.64 23.66
C ALA A 577 28.05 13.18 24.06
N ALA A 578 27.81 12.84 25.34
CA ALA A 578 26.52 12.25 25.73
C ALA A 578 25.36 13.23 25.59
N ALA A 579 25.57 14.52 25.84
CA ALA A 579 24.56 15.55 25.62
C ALA A 579 24.19 15.65 24.13
N SER A 580 25.19 15.65 23.23
CA SER A 580 24.96 15.66 21.78
C SER A 580 24.19 14.42 21.32
N VAL A 581 24.65 13.23 21.71
CA VAL A 581 24.04 11.94 21.36
C VAL A 581 22.62 11.79 21.93
N PHE A 582 22.36 12.32 23.13
CA PHE A 582 21.03 12.34 23.73
C PHE A 582 20.09 13.25 22.95
N VAL A 583 20.51 14.49 22.66
CA VAL A 583 19.66 15.45 21.93
C VAL A 583 19.32 14.91 20.56
N THR A 584 20.29 14.43 19.78
CA THR A 584 20.04 13.89 18.44
C THR A 584 19.10 12.68 18.47
N SER A 585 19.33 11.72 19.37
CA SER A 585 18.50 10.52 19.47
C SER A 585 17.09 10.83 19.99
N PHE A 586 16.98 11.71 20.99
CA PHE A 586 15.71 12.13 21.57
C PHE A 586 14.87 12.92 20.57
N THR A 587 15.44 13.90 19.87
CA THR A 587 14.69 14.67 18.87
C THR A 587 14.23 13.79 17.71
N THR A 588 15.08 12.85 17.27
CA THR A 588 14.72 11.92 16.18
C THR A 588 13.62 10.95 16.62
N SER A 589 13.75 10.34 17.82
CA SER A 589 12.74 9.46 18.39
C SER A 589 11.41 10.19 18.62
N ALA A 590 11.44 11.41 19.17
CA ALA A 590 10.26 12.24 19.38
C ALA A 590 9.55 12.57 18.08
N ALA A 591 10.29 12.91 17.01
CA ALA A 591 9.71 13.15 15.68
C ALA A 591 8.94 11.93 15.18
N PHE A 592 9.49 10.72 15.31
CA PHE A 592 8.77 9.49 14.93
C PHE A 592 7.57 9.21 15.84
N PHE A 593 7.64 9.48 17.14
CA PHE A 593 6.49 9.33 18.03
C PHE A 593 5.35 10.31 17.71
N THR A 594 5.62 11.48 17.10
CA THR A 594 4.53 12.38 16.67
C THR A 594 3.59 11.75 15.63
N ASN A 595 4.05 10.74 14.88
CA ASN A 595 3.21 10.00 13.95
C ASN A 595 2.05 9.27 14.63
N MET A 596 2.10 9.05 15.96
CA MET A 596 0.99 8.51 16.73
C MET A 596 -0.27 9.37 16.69
N ILE A 597 -0.14 10.66 16.38
CA ILE A 597 -1.28 11.59 16.23
C ILE A 597 -2.10 11.28 14.97
N SER A 598 -1.51 10.59 13.98
CA SER A 598 -2.22 10.17 12.76
C SER A 598 -3.39 9.24 13.08
N ARG A 599 -4.47 9.27 12.28
CA ARG A 599 -5.58 8.31 12.39
C ARG A 599 -5.35 7.02 11.59
N ILE A 600 -4.24 6.94 10.86
CA ILE A 600 -3.88 5.79 10.02
C ILE A 600 -2.97 4.88 10.83
N ALA A 601 -3.46 3.69 11.16
CA ALA A 601 -2.73 2.71 11.96
C ALA A 601 -1.34 2.39 11.38
N TYR A 602 -1.25 2.26 10.06
CA TYR A 602 0.01 2.01 9.37
C TYR A 602 1.12 3.04 9.71
N VAL A 603 0.76 4.33 9.77
CA VAL A 603 1.69 5.42 10.09
C VAL A 603 2.01 5.48 11.58
N GLN A 604 1.00 5.23 12.43
CA GLN A 604 1.17 5.16 13.88
C GLN A 604 2.16 4.07 14.28
N LEU A 605 1.96 2.86 13.75
CA LEU A 605 2.78 1.69 14.05
C LEU A 605 4.22 1.84 13.58
N PHE A 606 4.44 2.45 12.41
CA PHE A 606 5.77 2.81 11.93
C PHE A 606 6.48 3.80 12.86
N GLY A 607 5.78 4.87 13.26
CA GLY A 607 6.32 5.85 14.20
C GLY A 607 6.66 5.28 15.56
N LEU A 608 5.75 4.47 16.12
CA LEU A 608 5.94 3.78 17.40
C LEU A 608 7.16 2.87 17.36
N PHE A 609 7.24 2.01 16.35
CA PHE A 609 8.33 1.05 16.21
C PHE A 609 9.68 1.73 16.01
N MET A 610 9.78 2.67 15.07
CA MET A 610 11.03 3.41 14.80
C MET A 610 11.45 4.27 16.01
N GLY A 611 10.50 4.93 16.67
CA GLY A 611 10.75 5.71 17.88
C GLY A 611 11.35 4.86 19.01
N CYS A 612 10.79 3.67 19.25
CA CYS A 612 11.32 2.70 20.22
C CYS A 612 12.71 2.18 19.81
N CYS A 613 12.91 1.84 18.53
CA CYS A 613 14.23 1.41 18.00
C CYS A 613 15.32 2.44 18.30
N ILE A 614 15.07 3.72 18.02
CA ILE A 614 16.03 4.81 18.28
C ILE A 614 16.28 4.96 19.79
N LEU A 615 15.24 4.90 20.61
CA LEU A 615 15.37 5.02 22.07
C LEU A 615 16.22 3.88 22.65
N PHE A 616 15.95 2.63 22.28
CA PHE A 616 16.76 1.50 22.71
C PHE A 616 18.18 1.58 22.16
N ASN A 617 18.36 2.02 20.92
CA ASN A 617 19.69 2.23 20.34
C ASN A 617 20.49 3.30 21.10
N PHE A 618 19.87 4.39 21.52
CA PHE A 618 20.48 5.38 22.40
C PHE A 618 20.92 4.77 23.73
N LEU A 619 20.02 3.99 24.37
CA LEU A 619 20.34 3.30 25.62
C LEU A 619 21.55 2.36 25.44
N MET A 620 21.57 1.55 24.38
CA MET A 620 22.72 0.67 24.07
C MET A 620 23.99 1.45 23.76
N THR A 621 23.87 2.64 23.17
CA THR A 621 25.03 3.47 22.87
C THR A 621 25.67 4.02 24.15
N VAL A 622 24.88 4.61 25.05
CA VAL A 622 25.39 5.17 26.32
C VAL A 622 25.86 4.08 27.29
N THR A 623 25.33 2.86 27.16
CA THR A 623 25.67 1.74 28.05
C THR A 623 26.71 0.79 27.46
N MET A 624 26.35 0.07 26.40
CA MET A 624 27.17 -0.98 25.79
C MET A 624 28.32 -0.41 24.98
N ILE A 625 28.10 0.59 24.10
CA ILE A 625 29.19 1.15 23.29
C ILE A 625 30.23 1.84 24.17
N VAL A 626 29.80 2.65 25.13
CA VAL A 626 30.71 3.31 26.09
C VAL A 626 31.53 2.29 26.89
N SER A 627 30.93 1.18 27.31
CA SER A 627 31.65 0.09 27.99
C SER A 627 32.60 -0.65 27.05
N PHE A 628 32.20 -0.81 25.80
CA PHE A 628 33.01 -1.43 24.76
C PHE A 628 34.24 -0.57 24.42
N VAL A 629 34.15 0.75 24.41
CA VAL A 629 35.32 1.65 24.21
C VAL A 629 36.42 1.34 25.23
N ILE A 630 36.07 1.12 26.50
CA ILE A 630 37.04 0.75 27.54
C ILE A 630 37.64 -0.64 27.31
N VAL A 631 36.81 -1.63 26.95
CA VAL A 631 37.28 -2.98 26.65
C VAL A 631 38.19 -2.98 25.41
N TYR A 632 37.83 -2.19 24.41
CA TYR A 632 38.59 -1.98 23.19
C TYR A 632 39.97 -1.39 23.49
N GLU A 633 40.06 -0.38 24.34
CA GLU A 633 41.34 0.21 24.78
C GLU A 633 42.19 -0.80 25.59
N LYS A 634 41.57 -1.58 26.48
CA LYS A 634 42.29 -2.55 27.33
C LYS A 634 42.82 -3.76 26.57
N ILE A 635 42.13 -4.22 25.52
CA ILE A 635 42.40 -5.50 24.86
C ILE A 635 42.66 -5.34 23.37
N CYS A 636 41.76 -4.70 22.63
CA CYS A 636 41.87 -4.66 21.17
C CYS A 636 43.05 -3.81 20.68
N GLU A 637 43.31 -2.64 21.27
CA GLU A 637 44.49 -1.82 20.95
C GLU A 637 45.83 -2.54 21.21
N PRO A 638 46.09 -3.12 22.41
CA PRO A 638 47.32 -3.87 22.64
C PRO A 638 47.43 -5.15 21.79
N LEU A 639 46.32 -5.82 21.49
CA LEU A 639 46.32 -7.02 20.66
C LEU A 639 46.58 -6.68 19.18
N SER A 640 46.00 -5.59 18.69
CA SER A 640 46.28 -5.02 17.36
C SER A 640 47.76 -4.63 17.22
N ALA A 641 48.31 -3.93 18.22
CA ALA A 641 49.72 -3.56 18.27
C ALA A 641 50.69 -4.74 18.36
N ARG A 642 50.27 -5.87 18.97
CA ARG A 642 51.12 -7.05 19.22
C ARG A 642 51.10 -8.08 18.10
N PHE A 643 49.94 -8.34 17.50
CA PHE A 643 49.78 -9.39 16.49
C PHE A 643 49.92 -8.88 15.06
N GLY A 644 49.86 -7.57 14.81
CA GLY A 644 49.93 -7.04 13.45
C GLY A 644 48.86 -7.64 12.53
N LEU A 645 47.77 -8.19 13.09
CA LEU A 645 46.76 -8.96 12.36
C LEU A 645 46.03 -8.10 11.31
N PHE A 646 46.12 -6.78 11.44
CA PHE A 646 45.60 -5.78 10.50
C PHE A 646 46.68 -5.05 9.69
N ASN A 647 47.98 -5.29 9.93
CA ASN A 647 49.08 -4.77 9.11
C ASN A 647 49.28 -5.56 7.80
N HIS A 648 48.39 -6.50 7.49
CA HIS A 648 48.43 -7.27 6.25
C HIS A 648 47.33 -6.87 5.25
N PHE A 649 46.60 -5.77 5.49
CA PHE A 649 46.01 -5.04 4.38
C PHE A 649 47.14 -4.30 3.64
N PRO A 650 47.17 -4.31 2.30
CA PRO A 650 48.37 -3.98 1.53
C PRO A 650 48.83 -2.57 1.87
N ALA A 651 50.14 -2.30 1.86
CA ALA A 651 50.73 -0.97 2.05
C ALA A 651 50.07 0.13 1.19
N ILE A 652 49.39 -0.27 0.11
CA ILE A 652 48.52 0.55 -0.74
C ILE A 652 47.33 1.13 0.05
N PHE A 653 46.61 0.33 0.84
CA PHE A 653 45.49 0.78 1.66
C PHE A 653 45.93 1.81 2.70
N ASP A 654 47.05 1.58 3.40
CA ASP A 654 47.61 2.56 4.33
C ASP A 654 48.02 3.86 3.61
N THR A 655 48.63 3.76 2.42
CA THR A 655 49.02 4.93 1.62
C THR A 655 47.80 5.73 1.18
N ILE A 656 46.74 5.05 0.73
CA ILE A 656 45.46 5.67 0.35
C ILE A 656 44.82 6.33 1.58
N MET A 657 44.76 5.63 2.72
CA MET A 657 44.17 6.16 3.96
C MET A 657 44.91 7.38 4.50
N ILE A 658 46.24 7.40 4.43
CA ILE A 658 47.06 8.55 4.83
C ILE A 658 46.90 9.72 3.84
N SER A 659 46.67 9.45 2.55
CA SER A 659 46.35 10.49 1.57
C SER A 659 44.95 11.08 1.83
N LEU A 660 43.96 10.22 2.01
CA LEU A 660 42.55 10.58 2.19
C LEU A 660 42.34 11.38 3.48
N THR A 661 42.97 10.99 4.58
CA THR A 661 42.95 11.74 5.85
C THR A 661 43.62 13.11 5.74
N ARG A 662 44.75 13.24 5.02
CA ARG A 662 45.40 14.54 4.78
C ARG A 662 44.56 15.47 3.92
N VAL A 663 43.97 14.94 2.84
CA VAL A 663 43.05 15.70 1.99
C VAL A 663 41.82 16.12 2.79
N ASN A 664 41.23 15.20 3.57
CA ASN A 664 40.10 15.49 4.45
C ASN A 664 40.43 16.64 5.42
N HIS A 665 41.57 16.54 6.11
CA HIS A 665 42.02 17.59 7.04
C HIS A 665 42.21 18.93 6.33
N ALA A 666 42.88 18.97 5.17
CA ALA A 666 43.07 20.20 4.40
C ALA A 666 41.73 20.83 3.99
N ILE A 667 40.78 20.01 3.53
CA ILE A 667 39.44 20.47 3.15
C ILE A 667 38.70 21.05 4.36
N PHE A 668 38.57 20.29 5.45
CA PHE A 668 37.73 20.69 6.59
C PHE A 668 38.33 21.76 7.50
N THR A 669 39.66 21.79 7.68
CA THR A 669 40.29 22.77 8.59
C THR A 669 40.75 24.04 7.89
N VAL A 670 41.13 23.94 6.61
CA VAL A 670 41.72 25.07 5.88
C VAL A 670 40.73 25.63 4.86
N TYR A 671 40.24 24.81 3.92
CA TYR A 671 39.47 25.32 2.79
C TYR A 671 38.03 25.68 3.16
N ILE A 672 37.27 24.79 3.80
CA ILE A 672 35.85 25.01 4.15
C ILE A 672 35.68 26.26 5.03
N PRO A 673 36.42 26.45 6.15
CA PRO A 673 36.22 27.63 6.99
C PRO A 673 36.61 28.92 6.28
N ARG A 674 37.70 28.92 5.49
CA ARG A 674 38.09 30.10 4.70
C ARG A 674 37.04 30.46 3.66
N ILE A 675 36.46 29.47 2.99
CA ILE A 675 35.39 29.67 2.00
C ILE A 675 34.14 30.22 2.69
N ILE A 676 33.68 29.60 3.78
CA ILE A 676 32.49 30.04 4.52
C ILE A 676 32.67 31.46 5.05
N ILE A 677 33.81 31.80 5.66
CA ILE A 677 34.05 33.13 6.23
C ILE A 677 34.17 34.18 5.11
N LYS A 678 34.92 33.89 4.04
CA LYS A 678 35.12 34.82 2.92
C LYS A 678 33.83 35.10 2.15
N PHE A 679 32.99 34.08 1.96
CA PHE A 679 31.74 34.16 1.19
C PHE A 679 30.48 34.12 2.07
N ARG A 680 30.58 34.47 3.37
CA ARG A 680 29.47 34.33 4.33
C ARG A 680 28.16 35.00 3.88
N TYR A 681 28.26 36.23 3.36
CA TYR A 681 27.08 36.97 2.93
C TYR A 681 26.46 36.33 1.69
N PHE A 682 27.29 35.85 0.75
CA PHE A 682 26.82 35.10 -0.42
C PHE A 682 26.04 33.85 -0.01
N PHE A 683 26.58 33.02 0.89
CA PHE A 683 25.89 31.81 1.36
C PHE A 683 24.59 32.13 2.10
N ILE A 684 24.59 33.11 3.00
CA ILE A 684 23.39 33.53 3.72
C ILE A 684 22.31 34.00 2.73
N THR A 685 22.65 34.87 1.78
CA THR A 685 21.69 35.34 0.77
C THR A 685 21.23 34.21 -0.15
N PHE A 686 22.13 33.31 -0.55
CA PHE A 686 21.83 32.20 -1.45
C PHE A 686 20.87 31.20 -0.80
N PHE A 687 21.15 30.76 0.43
CA PHE A 687 20.26 29.84 1.16
C PHE A 687 18.94 30.50 1.58
N LEU A 688 18.93 31.81 1.85
CA LEU A 688 17.70 32.56 2.13
C LEU A 688 16.82 32.64 0.87
N ILE A 689 17.39 32.96 -0.30
CA ILE A 689 16.65 32.96 -1.57
C ILE A 689 16.15 31.55 -1.89
N LEU A 690 17.00 30.52 -1.74
CA LEU A 690 16.62 29.13 -1.98
C LEU A 690 15.52 28.65 -1.02
N GLY A 691 15.56 29.08 0.25
CA GLY A 691 14.51 28.83 1.24
C GLY A 691 13.19 29.50 0.87
N ILE A 692 13.20 30.77 0.46
CA ILE A 692 12.00 31.49 0.00
C ILE A 692 11.43 30.85 -1.27
N LEU A 693 12.27 30.50 -2.24
CA LEU A 693 11.87 29.79 -3.45
C LEU A 693 11.27 28.42 -3.11
N GLY A 694 11.89 27.68 -2.19
CA GLY A 694 11.36 26.41 -1.68
C GLY A 694 9.97 26.56 -1.05
N LEU A 695 9.77 27.58 -0.22
CA LEU A 695 8.46 27.89 0.37
C LEU A 695 7.42 28.27 -0.71
N LEU A 696 7.80 29.06 -1.71
CA LEU A 696 6.92 29.41 -2.83
C LEU A 696 6.53 28.17 -3.66
N ILE A 697 7.46 27.25 -3.91
CA ILE A 697 7.18 26.00 -4.65
C ILE A 697 6.22 25.11 -3.86
N VAL A 698 6.45 24.95 -2.56
CA VAL A 698 5.65 24.07 -1.69
C VAL A 698 4.25 24.63 -1.44
N PHE A 699 4.09 25.95 -1.26
CA PHE A 699 2.80 26.56 -0.88
C PHE A 699 2.06 27.26 -2.02
N TYR A 700 2.73 27.79 -3.05
CA TYR A 700 2.11 28.60 -4.09
C TYR A 700 1.91 27.89 -5.45
N HIS A 701 2.97 27.37 -6.09
CA HIS A 701 2.83 26.61 -7.34
C HIS A 701 4.14 25.84 -7.61
N PRO A 702 4.13 24.52 -7.87
CA PRO A 702 2.99 23.62 -8.16
C PRO A 702 2.17 23.16 -6.94
N LYS A 703 2.56 23.52 -5.71
CA LYS A 703 1.96 23.05 -4.45
C LYS A 703 2.08 21.54 -4.26
N LEU A 704 1.99 21.10 -3.00
CA LEU A 704 1.79 19.68 -2.70
C LEU A 704 0.33 19.31 -2.97
N THR A 705 0.03 18.75 -4.14
CA THR A 705 -1.30 18.22 -4.46
C THR A 705 -1.43 16.78 -3.95
N PRO A 706 -2.57 16.40 -3.33
CA PRO A 706 -2.83 15.00 -3.03
C PRO A 706 -2.84 14.16 -4.33
N PRO A 707 -2.56 12.85 -4.24
CA PRO A 707 -2.62 11.97 -5.40
C PRO A 707 -4.01 12.04 -6.03
N LYS A 708 -4.08 12.31 -7.35
CA LYS A 708 -5.35 12.39 -8.11
C LYS A 708 -6.01 11.02 -8.26
N SER A 709 -5.22 9.97 -8.26
CA SER A 709 -5.69 8.59 -8.34
C SER A 709 -5.95 8.03 -6.94
N ARG A 710 -7.06 7.30 -6.78
CA ARG A 710 -7.40 6.56 -5.55
C ARG A 710 -6.55 5.30 -5.36
N ARG A 711 -5.66 5.01 -6.32
CA ARG A 711 -4.93 3.75 -6.44
C ARG A 711 -3.54 3.88 -5.84
N TYR A 712 -3.06 2.81 -5.22
CA TYR A 712 -1.70 2.72 -4.68
C TYR A 712 -0.74 2.26 -5.77
N GLN A 713 0.43 2.90 -5.83
CA GLN A 713 1.53 2.50 -6.71
C GLN A 713 2.48 1.59 -5.93
N PHE A 714 2.71 0.36 -6.42
CA PHE A 714 3.62 -0.60 -5.79
C PHE A 714 4.94 -0.75 -6.56
N PHE A 715 4.88 -0.70 -7.89
CA PHE A 715 6.07 -0.80 -8.75
C PHE A 715 6.44 0.55 -9.37
N GLN A 716 7.55 0.59 -10.12
CA GLN A 716 7.88 1.73 -10.98
C GLN A 716 6.82 1.87 -12.10
N LEU A 717 6.57 3.11 -12.57
CA LEU A 717 5.56 3.39 -13.61
C LEU A 717 5.81 2.66 -14.94
N ASN A 718 7.04 2.22 -15.20
CA ASN A 718 7.38 1.42 -16.39
C ASN A 718 6.92 -0.04 -16.29
N HIS A 719 6.59 -0.52 -15.09
CA HIS A 719 6.16 -1.90 -14.88
C HIS A 719 4.77 -2.13 -15.53
N PRO A 720 4.54 -3.25 -16.25
CA PRO A 720 3.29 -3.50 -16.97
C PRO A 720 2.01 -3.33 -16.12
N PHE A 721 2.01 -3.80 -14.87
CA PHE A 721 0.88 -3.60 -13.95
C PHE A 721 0.62 -2.12 -13.58
N GLU A 722 1.67 -1.32 -13.40
CA GLU A 722 1.50 0.11 -13.03
C GLU A 722 1.19 0.96 -14.25
N ARG A 723 1.74 0.59 -15.41
CA ARG A 723 1.44 1.22 -16.68
C ARG A 723 -0.04 1.06 -17.03
N PHE A 724 -0.62 -0.11 -16.78
CA PHE A 724 -2.07 -0.30 -16.94
C PHE A 724 -2.84 0.71 -16.08
N GLU A 725 -2.57 0.73 -14.77
CA GLU A 725 -3.30 1.57 -13.83
C GLU A 725 -3.15 3.05 -14.14
N TYR A 726 -1.93 3.57 -14.27
CA TYR A 726 -1.74 5.03 -14.36
C TYR A 726 -1.77 5.60 -15.78
N GLN A 727 -1.64 4.78 -16.83
CA GLN A 727 -1.61 5.27 -18.22
C GLN A 727 -2.73 4.72 -19.10
N MET A 728 -3.10 3.44 -18.98
CA MET A 728 -4.01 2.80 -19.95
C MET A 728 -5.45 2.69 -19.49
N ARG A 729 -5.71 2.54 -18.19
CA ARG A 729 -7.07 2.36 -17.68
C ARG A 729 -8.00 3.49 -18.11
N ASP A 730 -7.49 4.73 -18.08
CA ASP A 730 -8.23 5.95 -18.43
C ASP A 730 -8.39 6.15 -19.97
N GLU A 731 -7.97 5.16 -20.78
CA GLU A 731 -8.20 5.10 -22.22
C GLU A 731 -9.40 4.24 -22.59
N PHE A 732 -9.86 3.32 -21.73
CA PHE A 732 -11.00 2.45 -22.03
C PHE A 732 -12.28 2.98 -21.40
N LEU A 733 -13.37 2.96 -22.18
CA LEU A 733 -14.66 3.53 -21.76
C LEU A 733 -15.22 2.85 -20.51
N SER A 734 -15.06 1.54 -20.36
CA SER A 734 -15.56 0.78 -19.19
C SER A 734 -15.13 1.41 -17.86
N TYR A 735 -13.84 1.65 -17.71
CA TYR A 735 -13.28 2.21 -16.49
C TYR A 735 -13.61 3.69 -16.31
N ILE A 736 -13.61 4.48 -17.40
CA ILE A 736 -14.02 5.89 -17.37
C ILE A 736 -15.47 6.01 -16.90
N ASN A 737 -16.32 5.14 -17.42
CA ASN A 737 -17.75 5.09 -17.17
C ASN A 737 -18.07 4.63 -15.76
N GLU A 738 -17.34 3.63 -15.25
CA GLU A 738 -17.40 3.17 -13.87
C GLU A 738 -17.01 4.30 -12.90
N ASP A 739 -15.89 4.97 -13.15
CA ASP A 739 -15.44 6.09 -12.32
C ASP A 739 -16.42 7.27 -12.39
N LYS A 740 -16.95 7.58 -13.58
CA LYS A 740 -17.94 8.63 -13.77
C LYS A 740 -19.24 8.31 -13.03
N GLU A 741 -19.79 7.11 -13.12
CA GLU A 741 -20.98 6.68 -12.37
C GLU A 741 -20.79 6.84 -10.87
N ASN A 742 -19.65 6.36 -10.36
CA ASN A 742 -19.29 6.46 -8.95
C ASN A 742 -19.15 7.90 -8.46
N ILE A 743 -18.89 8.87 -9.35
CA ILE A 743 -18.73 10.30 -9.02
C ILE A 743 -20.04 11.08 -9.23
N THR A 744 -20.74 10.88 -10.35
CA THR A 744 -21.90 11.70 -10.73
C THR A 744 -23.17 11.28 -10.00
N ASN A 745 -23.39 9.99 -9.79
CA ASN A 745 -24.59 9.44 -9.16
C ASN A 745 -24.22 8.46 -8.04
N PRO A 746 -23.61 8.93 -6.94
CA PRO A 746 -23.26 8.06 -5.82
C PRO A 746 -24.53 7.48 -5.18
N LEU A 747 -24.55 6.16 -4.96
CA LEU A 747 -25.63 5.51 -4.23
C LEU A 747 -25.58 5.96 -2.76
N LEU A 748 -26.59 6.69 -2.33
CA LEU A 748 -26.74 7.14 -0.94
C LEU A 748 -27.65 6.16 -0.19
N ILE A 749 -27.13 5.60 0.90
CA ILE A 749 -27.86 4.66 1.75
C ILE A 749 -28.00 5.28 3.14
N PHE A 750 -29.23 5.57 3.55
CA PHE A 750 -29.55 6.04 4.89
C PHE A 750 -29.90 4.85 5.78
N ILE A 751 -29.18 4.71 6.91
CA ILE A 751 -29.40 3.63 7.87
C ILE A 751 -29.71 4.25 9.22
N PHE A 752 -30.78 3.78 9.84
CA PHE A 752 -31.23 4.20 11.18
C PHE A 752 -31.21 3.01 12.14
N GLY A 753 -31.15 3.28 13.44
CA GLY A 753 -31.20 2.25 14.49
C GLY A 753 -29.86 1.57 14.83
N VAL A 754 -28.75 2.01 14.22
CA VAL A 754 -27.39 1.47 14.47
C VAL A 754 -26.44 2.61 14.82
N GLU A 755 -25.51 2.37 15.74
CA GLU A 755 -24.45 3.32 16.10
C GLU A 755 -23.25 3.19 15.15
N ASP A 756 -22.59 4.30 14.80
CA ASP A 756 -21.44 4.37 13.89
C ASP A 756 -20.11 4.04 14.60
N ILE A 757 -20.12 3.00 15.44
CA ILE A 757 -18.98 2.55 16.23
C ILE A 757 -18.25 1.42 15.50
N ASP A 758 -16.98 1.67 15.17
CA ASP A 758 -16.06 0.63 14.71
C ASP A 758 -15.59 -0.21 15.92
N LEU A 759 -15.97 -1.49 15.96
CA LEU A 759 -15.58 -2.44 17.00
C LEU A 759 -14.21 -3.09 16.75
N VAL A 760 -13.59 -2.83 15.60
CA VAL A 760 -12.27 -3.36 15.25
C VAL A 760 -11.19 -2.54 15.92
N HIS A 761 -10.22 -3.21 16.53
CA HIS A 761 -9.08 -2.53 17.12
C HIS A 761 -8.16 -1.94 16.02
N PRO A 762 -7.77 -0.66 16.07
CA PRO A 762 -6.95 -0.04 15.03
C PRO A 762 -5.63 -0.76 14.75
N PHE A 763 -5.01 -1.32 15.79
CA PHE A 763 -3.71 -1.99 15.70
C PHE A 763 -3.81 -3.51 15.47
N ASN A 764 -4.99 -4.11 15.68
CA ASN A 764 -5.22 -5.55 15.50
C ASN A 764 -6.47 -5.74 14.63
N PRO A 765 -6.38 -5.56 13.29
CA PRO A 765 -7.54 -5.61 12.41
C PRO A 765 -8.18 -7.01 12.33
N ASP A 766 -7.39 -8.06 12.56
CA ASP A 766 -7.85 -9.45 12.51
C ASP A 766 -8.59 -9.85 13.81
N GLN A 767 -8.37 -9.11 14.92
CA GLN A 767 -9.08 -9.31 16.18
C GLN A 767 -10.33 -8.44 16.23
N GLN A 768 -11.48 -9.04 15.88
CA GLN A 768 -12.79 -8.42 16.08
C GLN A 768 -13.26 -8.64 17.51
N LYS A 769 -13.57 -7.54 18.21
CA LYS A 769 -14.30 -7.60 19.48
C LYS A 769 -15.79 -7.72 19.17
N THR A 770 -16.43 -8.73 19.76
CA THR A 770 -17.89 -8.85 19.78
C THR A 770 -18.41 -8.15 21.04
N VAL A 771 -19.51 -7.40 20.92
CA VAL A 771 -20.23 -6.83 22.06
C VAL A 771 -21.57 -7.54 22.11
N ASP A 772 -21.89 -8.20 23.22
CA ASP A 772 -23.14 -8.98 23.39
C ASP A 772 -23.35 -10.09 22.33
N ASN A 773 -22.27 -10.77 21.91
CA ASN A 773 -22.26 -11.74 20.79
C ASN A 773 -22.66 -11.17 19.43
N GLU A 774 -22.82 -9.85 19.32
CA GLU A 774 -23.12 -9.16 18.08
C GLU A 774 -21.96 -8.28 17.62
N ASN A 775 -21.82 -8.17 16.30
CA ASN A 775 -20.78 -7.37 15.65
C ASN A 775 -21.27 -5.94 15.31
N ILE A 776 -22.46 -5.56 15.77
CA ILE A 776 -23.15 -4.32 15.44
C ILE A 776 -23.79 -3.78 16.72
N VAL A 777 -23.58 -2.50 17.03
CA VAL A 777 -24.20 -1.85 18.20
C VAL A 777 -25.50 -1.18 17.77
N PHE A 778 -26.63 -1.67 18.26
CA PHE A 778 -27.94 -1.08 18.00
C PHE A 778 -28.20 0.13 18.89
N ASN A 779 -28.74 1.19 18.29
CA ASN A 779 -29.12 2.39 19.02
C ASN A 779 -30.45 2.18 19.75
N LYS A 780 -30.38 1.90 21.06
CA LYS A 780 -31.55 1.66 21.92
C LYS A 780 -32.44 2.91 22.15
N LYS A 781 -32.01 4.10 21.71
CA LYS A 781 -32.79 5.34 21.87
C LYS A 781 -33.82 5.54 20.76
N ILE A 782 -33.59 4.93 19.58
CA ILE A 782 -34.51 5.03 18.46
C ILE A 782 -35.54 3.92 18.62
N ASP A 783 -36.80 4.31 18.77
CA ASP A 783 -37.92 3.39 18.76
C ASP A 783 -38.75 3.61 17.49
N PHE A 784 -38.76 2.61 16.62
CA PHE A 784 -39.54 2.63 15.38
C PHE A 784 -41.03 2.37 15.61
N TYR A 785 -41.43 1.95 16.82
CA TYR A 785 -42.83 1.81 17.23
C TYR A 785 -43.41 3.11 17.80
N ASP A 786 -42.58 4.13 18.05
CA ASP A 786 -43.07 5.42 18.52
C ASP A 786 -43.74 6.19 17.37
N PRO A 787 -45.02 6.60 17.50
CA PRO A 787 -45.72 7.40 16.49
C PRO A 787 -44.98 8.68 16.07
N LEU A 788 -44.23 9.30 16.99
CA LEU A 788 -43.44 10.50 16.67
C LEU A 788 -42.29 10.19 15.70
N THR A 789 -41.61 9.05 15.87
CA THR A 789 -40.55 8.59 14.96
C THR A 789 -41.10 8.30 13.56
N LEU A 790 -42.25 7.60 13.48
CA LEU A 790 -42.90 7.30 12.20
C LEU A 790 -43.36 8.57 11.46
N ARG A 791 -43.92 9.54 12.18
CA ARG A 791 -44.29 10.84 11.60
C ARG A 791 -43.07 11.62 11.10
N TRP A 792 -41.95 11.57 11.83
CA TRP A 792 -40.70 12.17 11.38
C TRP A 792 -40.15 11.48 10.13
N LEU A 793 -40.17 10.15 10.05
CA LEU A 793 -39.74 9.39 8.87
C LEU A 793 -40.59 9.71 7.63
N ASP A 794 -41.91 9.80 7.79
CA ASP A 794 -42.82 10.21 6.71
C ASP A 794 -42.49 11.63 6.21
N THR A 795 -42.26 12.58 7.13
CA THR A 795 -41.86 13.95 6.78
C THR A 795 -40.52 13.96 6.05
N PHE A 796 -39.54 13.19 6.54
CA PHE A 796 -38.22 13.07 5.94
C PHE A 796 -38.29 12.52 4.50
N LEU A 797 -39.09 11.47 4.26
CA LEU A 797 -39.25 10.90 2.92
C LEU A 797 -40.01 11.84 1.97
N LYS A 798 -41.01 12.57 2.46
CA LYS A 798 -41.69 13.63 1.70
C LYS A 798 -40.73 14.75 1.30
N ASP A 799 -39.86 15.18 2.21
CA ASP A 799 -38.84 16.20 1.94
C ASP A 799 -37.78 15.69 0.94
N LEU A 800 -37.37 14.43 1.05
CA LEU A 800 -36.49 13.81 0.05
C LEU A 800 -37.13 13.73 -1.33
N ASN A 801 -38.41 13.39 -1.42
CA ASN A 801 -39.14 13.28 -2.69
C ASN A 801 -39.34 14.65 -3.36
N ARG A 802 -39.45 15.72 -2.57
CA ARG A 802 -39.53 17.11 -3.07
C ARG A 802 -38.19 17.66 -3.54
N SER A 803 -37.08 17.06 -3.12
CA SER A 803 -35.74 17.56 -3.44
C SER A 803 -35.31 17.15 -4.85
N GLU A 804 -34.85 18.11 -5.63
CA GLU A 804 -34.31 17.89 -6.98
C GLU A 804 -32.93 17.18 -6.97
N LEU A 805 -32.30 17.06 -5.80
CA LEU A 805 -30.98 16.45 -5.64
C LEU A 805 -31.00 14.91 -5.72
N PHE A 806 -32.15 14.27 -5.49
CA PHE A 806 -32.26 12.82 -5.41
C PHE A 806 -33.12 12.28 -6.56
N THR A 807 -32.65 11.23 -7.21
CA THR A 807 -33.39 10.53 -8.26
C THR A 807 -33.94 9.21 -7.72
N ASN A 808 -35.04 8.70 -8.30
CA ASN A 808 -35.70 7.44 -7.92
C ASN A 808 -36.26 7.35 -6.48
N VAL A 809 -36.43 8.48 -5.77
CA VAL A 809 -37.03 8.51 -4.42
C VAL A 809 -38.48 8.04 -4.42
N GLN A 810 -39.21 8.28 -5.51
CA GLN A 810 -40.61 7.88 -5.66
C GLN A 810 -40.85 6.38 -5.43
N ASN A 811 -39.93 5.52 -5.88
CA ASN A 811 -40.01 4.08 -5.66
C ASN A 811 -39.83 3.70 -4.18
N THR A 812 -38.94 4.40 -3.47
CA THR A 812 -38.74 4.18 -2.03
C THR A 812 -39.95 4.71 -1.25
N TYR A 813 -40.50 5.85 -1.66
CA TYR A 813 -41.69 6.41 -1.03
C TYR A 813 -42.94 5.53 -1.27
N SER A 814 -43.11 4.94 -2.45
CA SER A 814 -44.21 4.01 -2.71
C SER A 814 -44.11 2.75 -1.86
N GLN A 815 -42.91 2.16 -1.72
CA GLN A 815 -42.67 1.03 -0.81
C GLN A 815 -42.99 1.41 0.65
N TRP A 816 -42.63 2.62 1.07
CA TRP A 816 -42.98 3.13 2.40
C TRP A 816 -44.49 3.22 2.60
N LEU A 817 -45.24 3.76 1.63
CA LEU A 817 -46.71 3.79 1.68
C LEU A 817 -47.31 2.39 1.76
N THR A 818 -46.79 1.41 1.00
CA THR A 818 -47.23 0.01 1.06
C THR A 818 -47.07 -0.58 2.46
N ILE A 819 -45.94 -0.31 3.14
CA ILE A 819 -45.74 -0.72 4.54
C ILE A 819 -46.81 -0.09 5.44
N GLY A 820 -47.11 1.19 5.26
CA GLY A 820 -48.18 1.87 6.00
C GLY A 820 -49.55 1.25 5.77
N ARG A 821 -49.86 0.85 4.52
CA ARG A 821 -51.12 0.14 4.17
C ARG A 821 -51.21 -1.23 4.82
N LEU A 822 -50.11 -1.99 4.86
CA LEU A 822 -50.05 -3.28 5.54
C LEU A 822 -50.29 -3.11 7.05
N LEU A 823 -49.62 -2.16 7.69
CA LEU A 823 -49.84 -1.83 9.11
C LEU A 823 -51.30 -1.45 9.40
N ARG A 824 -51.89 -0.62 8.54
CA ARG A 824 -53.32 -0.26 8.59
C ARG A 824 -54.21 -1.51 8.49
N GLY A 825 -53.89 -2.44 7.60
CA GLY A 825 -54.60 -3.70 7.41
C GLY A 825 -54.57 -4.62 8.64
N PHE A 826 -53.42 -4.68 9.33
CA PHE A 826 -53.30 -5.43 10.59
C PHE A 826 -54.16 -4.82 11.72
N ILE A 827 -54.18 -3.49 11.86
CA ILE A 827 -54.92 -2.79 12.92
C ILE A 827 -56.44 -2.78 12.66
N LYS A 828 -56.88 -2.63 11.41
CA LYS A 828 -58.31 -2.71 11.04
C LYS A 828 -58.94 -4.06 11.36
N LYS A 829 -58.15 -5.12 11.49
CA LYS A 829 -58.64 -6.44 11.88
C LYS A 829 -59.07 -6.50 13.36
N ASP A 830 -58.60 -5.57 14.20
CA ASP A 830 -58.90 -5.48 15.63
C ASP A 830 -59.81 -4.30 16.04
N LEU A 831 -60.01 -3.28 15.19
CA LEU A 831 -60.82 -2.10 15.52
C LEU A 831 -61.84 -1.76 14.42
N SER A 832 -63.11 -2.03 14.70
CA SER A 832 -64.25 -1.58 13.89
C SER A 832 -64.48 -0.07 14.07
N SER A 833 -63.86 0.78 13.25
CA SER A 833 -64.35 2.15 13.10
C SER A 833 -64.12 2.74 11.70
N ASN A 834 -65.19 3.35 11.19
CA ASN A 834 -65.26 4.12 9.95
C ASN A 834 -64.56 5.47 10.14
N SER A 835 -63.39 5.63 9.52
CA SER A 835 -62.79 6.94 9.28
C SER A 835 -62.21 6.94 7.86
N THR A 836 -62.61 7.94 7.08
CA THR A 836 -62.11 8.23 5.74
C THR A 836 -60.71 8.83 5.87
N TYR A 837 -59.70 7.98 5.73
CA TYR A 837 -58.30 8.39 5.67
C TYR A 837 -57.84 8.41 4.22
N ASP A 838 -57.03 9.41 3.87
CA ASP A 838 -56.41 9.55 2.55
C ASP A 838 -55.55 8.31 2.20
N GLU A 839 -55.58 7.87 0.95
CA GLU A 839 -54.81 6.70 0.47
C GLU A 839 -53.35 7.04 0.12
N ASP A 840 -53.05 8.33 0.02
CA ASP A 840 -51.75 8.89 -0.35
C ASP A 840 -50.88 9.26 0.88
N GLU A 841 -51.39 9.07 2.10
CA GLU A 841 -50.66 9.33 3.34
C GLU A 841 -50.27 8.05 4.09
N PHE A 842 -49.03 8.02 4.61
CA PHE A 842 -48.56 6.93 5.46
C PHE A 842 -49.38 6.87 6.75
N PHE A 843 -49.89 5.69 7.09
CA PHE A 843 -50.64 5.47 8.32
C PHE A 843 -49.70 5.47 9.53
N VAL A 844 -49.93 6.42 10.46
CA VAL A 844 -49.23 6.49 11.74
C VAL A 844 -50.19 6.06 12.86
N PRO A 845 -49.85 5.01 13.65
CA PRO A 845 -50.63 4.60 14.82
C PRO A 845 -50.81 5.74 15.83
N SER A 846 -51.90 5.73 16.60
CA SER A 846 -52.18 6.78 17.56
C SER A 846 -51.40 6.59 18.87
N THR A 847 -51.09 5.33 19.21
CA THR A 847 -50.29 4.97 20.37
C THR A 847 -49.23 3.93 20.01
N ARG A 848 -48.20 3.81 20.84
CA ARG A 848 -47.13 2.80 20.69
C ARG A 848 -47.61 1.34 20.84
N ASN A 849 -48.75 1.12 21.49
CA ASN A 849 -49.29 -0.21 21.76
C ASN A 849 -50.13 -0.75 20.59
N GLU A 850 -50.60 0.15 19.71
CA GLU A 850 -51.20 -0.17 18.41
C GLU A 850 -50.09 -0.49 17.41
#